data_AF-A0A953BDU1-F1
#
_entry.id   AF-A0A953BDU1-F1
#
_cell.length_a   1.000
_cell.length_b   1.000
_cell.length_c   1.000
_cell.angle_alpha   90.00
_cell.angle_beta   90.00
_cell.angle_gamma   90.00
#
_symmetry.space_group_name_H-M   'P 1'
#
loop_
_entity.id
_entity.type
_entity.pdbx_description
1 polymer ?
#
loop_
_entity_poly.entity_id
_entity_poly.type
_entity_poly.pdbx_seq_one_letter_code
_entity_poly.pdbx_strand_id
1 'polypeptide(L)'
;MNQKARIAALAGMAGLTAGAAAQDSLGSINDAYSTSEQRTAYVLDLVGTTTSWGNVFGVGPLVKSPTVPGSAFANNLISANAVSQTFLNNVAYPSALYALWENELAGGTGPGEINTLIAPPGATGTQFAATFADFGPLGTRYNGVTTAVVNFDPADPARLYITRVQAAVNGPDPSTDNSQFGIGGVDASGNTFMRSDAFGTNGGANALTGNNYFRIDALGRNPAQTNHISAILGDRDLSATAHILQNSPISHTTPTGIPSERDSSRVLIGASFAPVAGAPGEYVRGSSFPPVANTDHINGTGVTDTRGGVTYSPARFIPNSLGTAAILARGPADGNEVFSVAMWDLGPGGSVLRNAVMTRSASAVDPVDPYTPVLPIGRLDGYRSQVAARGGNAPVAIGYNPYGNFGVVAAVSYDSPSVFADDPLNTLLVGHFDPADPTGTVSWVVAGWFDGLQGKPIKDGPGGNVIGRLTTLDVVTGGAPRGPSISAPAIDAAGNIWFVGAAEQFKTDAQGNPFIDNDSILIRAVWDPATGGYELERILEPGFTRTGLNSGVEYTLTFLGIADSNSIDSSTLFSNGVNQSAWNNVNPTDYTNQDPRTVGGVVLAVQLTYLSAVNYQCLLYVGNITPADATGCQADLSGSSDPNDPAYGVPDGVVDAADFFYYLDQFVAGNIAVADLTGSSDPNDPAYGIPDGVIDAADFFYFLDIFVAGCP
;
A
#
# COMPACT_ATOMS: atom_id res chain seq x y z
N MET A 1 -31.86 21.30 -2.29
CA MET A 1 -32.41 20.86 -0.99
C MET A 1 -31.26 20.78 0.01
N ASN A 2 -31.45 21.28 1.24
CA ASN A 2 -30.38 21.71 2.14
C ASN A 2 -29.37 20.61 2.57
N GLN A 3 -28.15 20.73 2.07
CA GLN A 3 -26.96 19.89 2.29
C GLN A 3 -26.37 20.03 3.71
N LYS A 4 -26.80 21.03 4.49
CA LYS A 4 -26.32 21.32 5.85
C LYS A 4 -26.89 20.42 6.96
N ALA A 5 -27.77 19.47 6.62
CA ALA A 5 -28.35 18.53 7.60
C ALA A 5 -27.61 17.18 7.68
N ARG A 6 -26.65 16.89 6.79
CA ARG A 6 -25.91 15.60 6.79
C ARG A 6 -24.63 15.60 7.62
N ILE A 7 -24.01 16.76 7.86
CA ILE A 7 -22.73 16.87 8.59
C ILE A 7 -22.92 16.90 10.13
N ALA A 8 -24.14 17.03 10.63
CA ALA A 8 -24.46 17.03 12.07
C ALA A 8 -25.14 15.74 12.58
N ALA A 9 -25.26 14.70 11.74
CA ALA A 9 -26.01 13.49 12.05
C ALA A 9 -25.12 12.24 12.26
N LEU A 10 -23.95 12.40 12.90
CA LEU A 10 -23.05 11.29 13.25
C LEU A 10 -22.89 11.07 14.78
N ALA A 11 -23.74 11.68 15.62
CA ALA A 11 -23.55 11.68 17.07
C ALA A 11 -24.78 11.29 17.93
N GLY A 12 -25.80 10.63 17.40
CA GLY A 12 -26.83 10.10 18.30
C GLY A 12 -28.03 9.44 17.67
N MET A 13 -27.99 8.11 17.56
CA MET A 13 -29.12 7.22 17.84
C MET A 13 -28.57 5.81 18.12
N ALA A 14 -28.24 5.52 19.38
CA ALA A 14 -27.98 4.16 19.84
C ALA A 14 -29.32 3.48 20.18
N GLY A 15 -29.92 2.81 19.19
CA GLY A 15 -30.96 1.82 19.42
C GLY A 15 -30.32 0.44 19.55
N LEU A 16 -30.69 -0.32 20.58
CA LEU A 16 -30.26 -1.71 20.79
C LEU A 16 -30.80 -2.62 19.67
N THR A 17 -30.07 -2.72 18.57
CA THR A 17 -30.21 -3.81 17.59
C THR A 17 -29.10 -4.81 17.86
N ALA A 18 -29.45 -6.09 18.00
CA ALA A 18 -28.46 -7.17 18.07
C ALA A 18 -27.56 -7.08 16.83
N GLY A 19 -26.25 -6.88 17.05
CA GLY A 19 -25.28 -6.73 15.97
C GLY A 19 -25.13 -8.03 15.23
N ALA A 20 -25.54 -8.05 13.96
CA ALA A 20 -25.10 -9.07 13.02
C ALA A 20 -23.66 -8.70 12.60
N ALA A 21 -22.72 -9.63 12.79
CA ALA A 21 -21.30 -9.45 12.50
C ALA A 21 -20.82 -10.62 11.66
N ALA A 22 -19.99 -10.37 10.65
CA ALA A 22 -19.70 -11.32 9.60
C ALA A 22 -18.22 -11.38 9.23
N GLN A 23 -17.60 -12.55 9.22
CA GLN A 23 -16.15 -12.59 9.28
C GLN A 23 -15.46 -12.62 7.91
N ASP A 24 -15.13 -11.41 7.48
CA ASP A 24 -13.90 -11.05 6.77
C ASP A 24 -13.03 -10.22 7.75
N SER A 25 -12.53 -10.90 8.80
CA SER A 25 -11.92 -10.42 10.08
C SER A 25 -12.83 -9.89 11.23
N LEU A 26 -14.17 -9.99 11.19
CA LEU A 26 -15.09 -9.47 12.24
C LEU A 26 -15.24 -10.28 13.56
N GLY A 27 -14.22 -10.97 14.04
CA GLY A 27 -14.28 -11.58 15.38
C GLY A 27 -14.48 -10.52 16.51
N SER A 28 -15.25 -10.80 17.57
CA SER A 28 -15.30 -10.05 18.85
C SER A 28 -14.09 -10.35 19.73
N ILE A 29 -13.09 -10.99 19.12
CA ILE A 29 -11.91 -11.61 19.71
C ILE A 29 -10.78 -11.08 18.86
N ASN A 30 -10.55 -9.80 19.06
CA ASN A 30 -9.32 -9.16 18.71
C ASN A 30 -8.92 -8.25 19.87
N ASP A 31 -8.97 -8.81 21.08
CA ASP A 31 -8.45 -8.17 22.28
C ASP A 31 -6.92 -8.24 22.22
N ALA A 32 -6.32 -7.07 22.01
CA ALA A 32 -4.87 -6.94 21.91
C ALA A 32 -4.12 -7.41 23.17
N TYR A 33 -4.79 -7.52 24.31
CA TYR A 33 -4.21 -7.96 25.59
C TYR A 33 -4.45 -9.46 25.88
N SER A 34 -5.32 -10.12 25.11
CA SER A 34 -5.62 -11.54 25.27
C SER A 34 -4.47 -12.40 24.73
N THR A 35 -3.91 -13.25 25.59
CA THR A 35 -2.82 -14.18 25.19
C THR A 35 -3.32 -15.27 24.22
N SER A 36 -4.61 -15.58 24.21
CA SER A 36 -5.17 -16.49 23.20
C SER A 36 -5.30 -15.86 21.80
N GLU A 37 -5.12 -14.54 21.67
CA GLU A 37 -5.34 -13.78 20.44
C GLU A 37 -4.10 -13.05 19.92
N GLN A 38 -2.94 -13.32 20.52
CA GLN A 38 -1.68 -12.74 20.04
C GLN A 38 -1.29 -13.26 18.65
N ARG A 39 -1.84 -14.39 18.22
CA ARG A 39 -1.67 -14.95 16.88
C ARG A 39 -2.94 -15.64 16.41
N THR A 40 -3.35 -15.37 15.17
CA THR A 40 -4.52 -16.00 14.54
C THR A 40 -4.22 -16.26 13.07
N ALA A 41 -4.64 -17.42 12.56
CA ALA A 41 -4.42 -17.83 11.17
C ALA A 41 -5.77 -18.05 10.47
N TYR A 42 -5.94 -17.42 9.32
CA TYR A 42 -7.19 -17.45 8.57
C TYR A 42 -7.03 -17.20 7.07
N VAL A 43 -8.08 -17.51 6.32
CA VAL A 43 -8.15 -17.31 4.87
C VAL A 43 -8.95 -16.05 4.53
N LEU A 44 -8.48 -15.31 3.53
CA LEU A 44 -9.21 -14.22 2.87
C LEU A 44 -9.27 -14.49 1.37
N ASP A 45 -10.47 -14.58 0.83
CA ASP A 45 -10.68 -14.66 -0.62
C ASP A 45 -11.03 -13.27 -1.14
N LEU A 46 -10.21 -12.77 -2.05
CA LEU A 46 -10.31 -11.44 -2.62
C LEU A 46 -11.46 -11.36 -3.62
N VAL A 47 -12.17 -10.24 -3.60
CA VAL A 47 -13.25 -9.95 -4.55
C VAL A 47 -12.72 -9.14 -5.70
N GLY A 48 -12.99 -9.56 -6.94
CA GLY A 48 -12.64 -8.78 -8.13
C GLY A 48 -13.30 -7.40 -8.16
N THR A 49 -12.52 -6.39 -8.53
CA THR A 49 -12.98 -5.06 -8.90
C THR A 49 -12.34 -4.61 -10.19
N THR A 50 -13.17 -4.07 -11.08
CA THR A 50 -12.72 -3.46 -12.33
C THR A 50 -12.40 -1.99 -12.09
N THR A 51 -11.23 -1.55 -12.53
CA THR A 51 -10.80 -0.15 -12.47
C THR A 51 -11.48 0.66 -13.57
N SER A 52 -11.21 1.98 -13.61
CA SER A 52 -11.71 2.78 -14.73
C SER A 52 -11.13 2.39 -16.09
N TRP A 53 -9.99 1.68 -16.15
CA TRP A 53 -9.36 1.27 -17.41
C TRP A 53 -9.66 -0.20 -17.78
N GLY A 54 -10.58 -0.86 -17.07
CA GLY A 54 -10.93 -2.25 -17.33
C GLY A 54 -10.01 -3.29 -16.67
N ASN A 55 -8.94 -2.86 -16.00
CA ASN A 55 -8.07 -3.77 -15.25
C ASN A 55 -8.82 -4.37 -14.06
N VAL A 56 -8.52 -5.63 -13.69
CA VAL A 56 -9.17 -6.31 -12.56
C VAL A 56 -8.18 -6.52 -11.43
N PHE A 57 -8.50 -5.97 -10.26
CA PHE A 57 -7.77 -6.22 -9.00
C PHE A 57 -8.65 -6.99 -8.02
N GLY A 58 -8.04 -7.82 -7.18
CA GLY A 58 -8.68 -8.35 -5.99
C GLY A 58 -8.65 -7.35 -4.86
N VAL A 59 -9.75 -7.24 -4.14
CA VAL A 59 -9.90 -6.37 -2.98
C VAL A 59 -10.46 -7.16 -1.81
N GLY A 60 -9.89 -6.95 -0.62
CA GLY A 60 -10.39 -7.54 0.62
C GLY A 60 -9.79 -6.90 1.88
N PRO A 61 -10.54 -6.80 3.00
CA PRO A 61 -10.04 -6.31 4.28
C PRO A 61 -9.09 -7.30 4.94
N LEU A 62 -7.82 -7.16 4.56
CA LEU A 62 -6.69 -7.98 5.00
C LEU A 62 -6.62 -8.19 6.50
N VAL A 63 -6.74 -7.12 7.30
CA VAL A 63 -6.65 -7.22 8.76
C VAL A 63 -7.30 -6.02 9.44
N LYS A 64 -8.16 -6.27 10.43
CA LYS A 64 -8.76 -5.24 11.28
C LYS A 64 -7.85 -4.81 12.41
N SER A 65 -7.98 -3.55 12.81
CA SER A 65 -7.44 -3.11 14.09
C SER A 65 -8.14 -3.86 15.24
N PRO A 66 -7.40 -4.19 16.31
CA PRO A 66 -7.96 -4.79 17.51
C PRO A 66 -9.00 -3.88 18.18
N THR A 67 -9.80 -4.49 19.06
CA THR A 67 -10.77 -3.79 19.90
C THR A 67 -10.25 -3.75 21.32
N VAL A 68 -10.53 -2.65 22.03
CA VAL A 68 -10.19 -2.50 23.45
C VAL A 68 -11.48 -2.44 24.26
N PRO A 69 -11.59 -3.18 25.37
CA PRO A 69 -12.75 -3.11 26.25
C PRO A 69 -13.09 -1.66 26.64
N GLY A 70 -14.36 -1.26 26.46
CA GLY A 70 -14.83 0.09 26.78
C GLY A 70 -14.62 1.15 25.70
N SER A 71 -14.14 0.77 24.51
CA SER A 71 -14.05 1.66 23.35
C SER A 71 -15.43 2.17 22.89
N ALA A 72 -15.52 3.45 22.56
CA ALA A 72 -16.71 4.06 21.93
C ALA A 72 -16.80 3.78 20.42
N PHE A 73 -15.71 3.29 19.82
CA PHE A 73 -15.62 2.88 18.42
C PHE A 73 -15.65 1.35 18.33
N ALA A 74 -16.03 0.83 17.17
CA ALA A 74 -16.09 -0.62 16.95
C ALA A 74 -14.73 -1.29 17.15
N ASN A 75 -13.66 -0.59 16.75
CA ASN A 75 -12.26 -0.96 16.98
C ASN A 75 -11.36 0.28 17.01
N ASN A 76 -10.05 0.07 17.17
CA ASN A 76 -9.06 1.14 17.28
C ASN A 76 -8.84 1.88 15.95
N LEU A 77 -8.31 3.10 16.02
CA LEU A 77 -7.96 3.88 14.84
C LEU A 77 -6.55 3.53 14.36
N ILE A 78 -6.39 3.27 13.06
CA ILE A 78 -5.07 3.05 12.46
C ILE A 78 -4.37 4.41 12.35
N SER A 79 -3.11 4.47 12.77
CA SER A 79 -2.29 5.69 12.74
C SER A 79 -1.17 5.66 11.70
N ALA A 80 -0.77 4.47 11.23
CA ALA A 80 0.20 4.29 10.16
C ALA A 80 0.15 2.85 9.66
N ASN A 81 0.51 2.62 8.40
CA ASN A 81 0.57 1.30 7.79
C ASN A 81 1.80 1.12 6.89
N ALA A 82 2.09 -0.13 6.52
CA ALA A 82 3.11 -0.49 5.55
C ALA A 82 2.87 -1.90 4.99
N VAL A 83 3.37 -2.16 3.79
CA VAL A 83 3.54 -3.48 3.18
C VAL A 83 5.00 -3.72 2.85
N SER A 84 5.43 -4.98 2.84
CA SER A 84 6.78 -5.34 2.41
C SER A 84 7.03 -4.91 0.98
N GLN A 85 8.22 -4.38 0.72
CA GLN A 85 8.61 -3.86 -0.59
C GLN A 85 9.06 -4.96 -1.57
N THR A 86 9.01 -6.21 -1.12
CA THR A 86 9.50 -7.41 -1.77
C THR A 86 8.58 -8.60 -1.44
N PHE A 87 8.78 -9.71 -2.15
CA PHE A 87 8.19 -11.02 -1.86
C PHE A 87 9.24 -12.08 -1.56
N LEU A 88 8.85 -13.12 -0.82
CA LEU A 88 9.60 -14.37 -0.70
C LEU A 88 8.85 -15.49 -1.43
N ASN A 89 9.46 -16.07 -2.45
CA ASN A 89 8.87 -17.20 -3.18
C ASN A 89 9.30 -18.53 -2.55
N ASN A 90 8.47 -19.57 -2.70
CA ASN A 90 8.76 -20.93 -2.26
C ASN A 90 9.07 -21.03 -0.75
N VAL A 91 8.37 -20.24 0.06
CA VAL A 91 8.53 -20.28 1.53
C VAL A 91 7.36 -21.02 2.17
N ALA A 92 7.64 -21.72 3.27
CA ALA A 92 6.64 -22.49 3.98
C ALA A 92 5.53 -21.58 4.52
N TYR A 93 4.29 -22.05 4.45
CA TYR A 93 3.16 -21.38 5.09
C TYR A 93 3.40 -21.27 6.61
N PRO A 94 3.23 -20.09 7.25
CA PRO A 94 3.51 -19.90 8.67
C PRO A 94 2.64 -20.74 9.61
N SER A 95 1.44 -21.13 9.15
CA SER A 95 0.51 -21.99 9.88
C SER A 95 0.18 -23.24 9.08
N ALA A 96 0.02 -24.37 9.79
CA ALA A 96 -0.37 -25.63 9.16
C ALA A 96 -1.88 -25.69 8.82
N LEU A 97 -2.69 -24.94 9.55
CA LEU A 97 -4.13 -24.83 9.38
C LEU A 97 -4.55 -23.37 9.46
N TYR A 98 -5.53 -23.00 8.65
CA TYR A 98 -6.14 -21.68 8.61
C TYR A 98 -7.64 -21.82 8.82
N ALA A 99 -8.22 -20.91 9.59
CA ALA A 99 -9.67 -20.82 9.71
C ALA A 99 -10.27 -20.36 8.37
N LEU A 100 -11.26 -21.12 7.90
CA LEU A 100 -12.12 -20.78 6.77
C LEU A 100 -13.56 -20.65 7.27
N TRP A 101 -14.24 -19.60 6.81
CA TRP A 101 -15.66 -19.38 7.07
C TRP A 101 -16.44 -19.68 5.80
N GLU A 102 -17.48 -20.51 5.92
CA GLU A 102 -18.27 -21.00 4.79
C GLU A 102 -19.77 -20.64 4.90
N ASN A 103 -20.23 -19.99 5.99
CA ASN A 103 -21.67 -19.73 6.21
C ASN A 103 -21.96 -18.29 6.67
N GLU A 104 -23.00 -17.68 6.09
CA GLU A 104 -23.51 -16.31 6.33
C GLU A 104 -24.13 -16.06 7.73
N LEU A 105 -24.41 -17.09 8.54
CA LEU A 105 -25.52 -17.01 9.53
C LEU A 105 -25.24 -17.44 10.98
N ALA A 106 -24.00 -17.72 11.39
CA ALA A 106 -23.72 -17.92 12.82
C ALA A 106 -23.34 -16.56 13.42
N GLY A 107 -24.31 -15.91 14.09
CA GLY A 107 -24.18 -14.58 14.67
C GLY A 107 -23.23 -14.47 15.86
N GLY A 108 -22.11 -15.17 15.86
CA GLY A 108 -21.10 -15.08 16.90
C GLY A 108 -19.68 -15.09 16.31
N THR A 109 -18.89 -14.23 16.90
CA THR A 109 -17.67 -13.72 16.32
C THR A 109 -16.48 -14.32 17.06
N GLY A 110 -16.57 -15.60 17.45
CA GLY A 110 -15.65 -16.30 18.36
C GLY A 110 -14.81 -17.39 17.67
N PRO A 111 -13.66 -17.84 18.25
CA PRO A 111 -12.95 -19.05 17.77
C PRO A 111 -13.81 -20.32 17.91
N GLY A 112 -14.95 -20.23 18.62
CA GLY A 112 -15.95 -21.29 18.72
C GLY A 112 -16.91 -21.39 17.54
N GLU A 113 -16.83 -20.47 16.57
CA GLU A 113 -17.69 -20.45 15.36
C GLU A 113 -16.87 -20.55 14.06
N ILE A 114 -15.65 -21.12 14.17
CA ILE A 114 -14.91 -21.63 13.02
C ILE A 114 -15.73 -22.77 12.43
N ASN A 115 -16.17 -22.62 11.18
CA ASN A 115 -16.90 -23.68 10.50
C ASN A 115 -15.96 -24.80 10.06
N THR A 116 -14.79 -24.43 9.50
CA THR A 116 -13.80 -25.40 8.99
C THR A 116 -12.36 -24.88 9.14
N LEU A 117 -11.43 -25.79 9.42
CA LEU A 117 -9.99 -25.53 9.31
C LEU A 117 -9.48 -26.15 8.00
N ILE A 118 -8.79 -25.37 7.18
CA ILE A 118 -8.19 -25.87 5.93
C ILE A 118 -6.67 -25.84 6.01
N ALA A 119 -6.04 -26.79 5.33
CA ALA A 119 -4.61 -26.75 5.05
C ALA A 119 -4.36 -25.84 3.82
N PRO A 120 -3.19 -25.19 3.73
CA PRO A 120 -2.77 -24.58 2.47
C PRO A 120 -2.62 -25.64 1.36
N PRO A 121 -2.71 -25.26 0.07
CA PRO A 121 -2.74 -26.19 -1.07
C PRO A 121 -1.42 -26.95 -1.26
N GLY A 122 -0.33 -26.44 -0.71
CA GLY A 122 0.99 -27.06 -0.77
C GLY A 122 1.85 -26.74 0.45
N ALA A 123 3.10 -27.21 0.43
CA ALA A 123 4.06 -26.97 1.51
C ALA A 123 4.58 -25.53 1.53
N THR A 124 4.59 -24.86 0.38
CA THR A 124 5.17 -23.53 0.19
C THR A 124 4.28 -22.65 -0.66
N GLY A 125 4.41 -21.32 -0.50
CA GLY A 125 3.76 -20.33 -1.35
C GLY A 125 4.63 -19.10 -1.50
N THR A 126 4.04 -18.01 -1.99
CA THR A 126 4.68 -16.70 -2.05
C THR A 126 4.19 -15.83 -0.90
N GLN A 127 5.14 -15.17 -0.22
CA GLN A 127 4.89 -14.47 1.02
C GLN A 127 5.21 -12.98 0.92
N PHE A 128 4.33 -12.18 1.51
CA PHE A 128 4.58 -10.78 1.85
C PHE A 128 4.11 -10.52 3.29
N ALA A 129 4.32 -9.30 3.78
CA ALA A 129 3.74 -8.89 5.05
C ALA A 129 3.15 -7.49 4.98
N ALA A 130 2.14 -7.24 5.79
CA ALA A 130 1.59 -5.93 6.04
C ALA A 130 1.57 -5.65 7.54
N THR A 131 1.72 -4.39 7.94
CA THR A 131 1.70 -3.99 9.34
C THR A 131 1.01 -2.65 9.50
N PHE A 132 0.50 -2.39 10.70
CA PHE A 132 0.00 -1.08 11.07
C PHE A 132 0.17 -0.81 12.55
N ALA A 133 0.27 0.48 12.89
CA ALA A 133 0.12 0.98 14.26
C ALA A 133 -1.32 1.45 14.46
N ASP A 134 -1.87 1.21 15.64
CA ASP A 134 -3.21 1.64 16.00
C ASP A 134 -3.27 2.22 17.42
N PHE A 135 -4.29 3.03 17.68
CA PHE A 135 -4.52 3.65 18.98
C PHE A 135 -6.00 3.63 19.35
N GLY A 136 -6.24 3.54 20.65
CA GLY A 136 -7.58 3.49 21.17
C GLY A 136 -8.21 4.87 21.18
N PRO A 137 -9.54 4.97 21.17
CA PRO A 137 -10.22 6.26 21.18
C PRO A 137 -10.08 7.00 22.50
N LEU A 138 -10.53 8.26 22.51
CA LEU A 138 -10.53 9.13 23.69
C LEU A 138 -11.02 8.40 24.95
N GLY A 139 -10.15 8.34 25.96
CA GLY A 139 -10.43 7.70 27.26
C GLY A 139 -9.85 6.29 27.41
N THR A 140 -9.46 5.64 26.31
CA THR A 140 -8.65 4.42 26.35
C THR A 140 -7.17 4.78 26.21
N ARG A 141 -6.30 3.99 26.83
CA ARG A 141 -4.85 4.23 26.86
C ARG A 141 -4.08 3.31 25.93
N TYR A 142 -4.75 2.76 24.93
CA TYR A 142 -4.18 1.76 24.05
C TYR A 142 -3.33 2.39 22.95
N ASN A 143 -2.17 1.79 22.72
CA ASN A 143 -1.37 1.92 21.51
C ASN A 143 -0.80 0.54 21.16
N GLY A 144 -0.82 0.14 19.90
CA GLY A 144 -0.34 -1.17 19.48
C GLY A 144 0.14 -1.23 18.05
N VAL A 145 0.69 -2.41 17.72
CA VAL A 145 1.19 -2.75 16.40
C VAL A 145 0.70 -4.15 16.06
N THR A 146 0.06 -4.29 14.92
CA THR A 146 -0.38 -5.58 14.37
C THR A 146 0.34 -5.84 13.05
N THR A 147 0.76 -7.08 12.83
CA THR A 147 1.42 -7.52 11.59
C THR A 147 0.68 -8.73 11.03
N ALA A 148 0.33 -8.68 9.75
CA ALA A 148 -0.19 -9.79 8.98
C ALA A 148 0.94 -10.33 8.09
N VAL A 149 1.35 -11.57 8.28
CA VAL A 149 2.19 -12.29 7.33
C VAL A 149 1.28 -13.09 6.42
N VAL A 150 1.38 -12.83 5.13
CA VAL A 150 0.40 -13.26 4.13
C VAL A 150 1.11 -14.14 3.12
N ASN A 151 0.58 -15.34 2.91
CA ASN A 151 1.01 -16.24 1.86
C ASN A 151 -0.12 -16.40 0.84
N PHE A 152 0.23 -16.67 -0.41
CA PHE A 152 -0.72 -17.08 -1.44
C PHE A 152 -0.08 -18.16 -2.31
N ASP A 153 -0.93 -18.94 -2.96
CA ASP A 153 -0.52 -19.84 -4.03
C ASP A 153 -0.50 -19.04 -5.33
N PRO A 154 0.62 -18.97 -6.07
CA PRO A 154 0.64 -18.30 -7.36
C PRO A 154 -0.40 -18.81 -8.37
N ALA A 155 -0.86 -20.06 -8.24
CA ALA A 155 -1.93 -20.64 -9.06
C ALA A 155 -3.34 -20.17 -8.64
N ASP A 156 -3.53 -19.77 -7.38
CA ASP A 156 -4.77 -19.19 -6.85
C ASP A 156 -4.46 -17.89 -6.05
N PRO A 157 -4.10 -16.81 -6.76
CA PRO A 157 -3.72 -15.55 -6.13
C PRO A 157 -4.89 -14.83 -5.47
N ALA A 158 -6.14 -15.23 -5.76
CA ALA A 158 -7.33 -14.67 -5.13
C ALA A 158 -7.45 -15.09 -3.66
N ARG A 159 -6.83 -16.20 -3.25
CA ARG A 159 -6.87 -16.69 -1.88
C ARG A 159 -5.59 -16.35 -1.10
N LEU A 160 -5.77 -15.58 -0.04
CA LEU A 160 -4.72 -15.21 0.89
C LEU A 160 -4.78 -16.03 2.19
N TYR A 161 -3.64 -16.60 2.58
CA TYR A 161 -3.41 -17.32 3.82
C TYR A 161 -2.71 -16.40 4.82
N ILE A 162 -3.46 -15.87 5.78
CA ILE A 162 -3.02 -14.80 6.65
C ILE A 162 -2.70 -15.34 8.03
N THR A 163 -1.49 -15.06 8.53
CA THR A 163 -1.14 -15.18 9.94
C THR A 163 -1.03 -13.79 10.55
N ARG A 164 -2.08 -13.38 11.27
CA ARG A 164 -2.11 -12.15 12.06
C ARG A 164 -1.33 -12.35 13.36
N VAL A 165 -0.53 -11.36 13.74
CA VAL A 165 0.22 -11.32 14.99
C VAL A 165 0.06 -9.94 15.65
N GLN A 166 -0.30 -9.91 16.94
CA GLN A 166 -0.14 -8.71 17.76
C GLN A 166 1.36 -8.54 18.06
N ALA A 167 2.02 -7.67 17.31
CA ALA A 167 3.46 -7.49 17.38
C ALA A 167 3.85 -6.79 18.68
N ALA A 168 3.16 -5.72 19.05
CA ALA A 168 3.39 -4.96 20.28
C ALA A 168 2.12 -4.31 20.83
N VAL A 169 2.11 -4.05 22.13
CA VAL A 169 1.13 -3.21 22.85
C VAL A 169 1.86 -2.30 23.85
N ASN A 170 1.27 -1.19 24.27
CA ASN A 170 1.93 -0.23 25.15
C ASN A 170 1.76 -0.50 26.66
N GLY A 171 1.07 -1.58 27.01
CA GLY A 171 0.86 -2.00 28.39
C GLY A 171 0.29 -3.42 28.45
N PRO A 172 0.20 -4.01 29.65
CA PRO A 172 -0.41 -5.33 29.83
C PRO A 172 -1.95 -5.28 29.86
N ASP A 173 -2.54 -4.09 29.95
CA ASP A 173 -3.99 -3.90 30.05
C ASP A 173 -4.43 -2.52 29.50
N PRO A 174 -5.75 -2.30 29.29
CA PRO A 174 -6.30 -1.04 28.75
C PRO A 174 -6.07 0.22 29.60
N SER A 175 -5.64 0.09 30.86
CA SER A 175 -5.43 1.21 31.79
C SER A 175 -3.99 1.68 31.88
N THR A 176 -3.06 0.88 31.35
CA THR A 176 -1.62 1.16 31.36
C THR A 176 -1.17 1.81 30.05
N ASP A 177 -0.35 2.86 30.16
CA ASP A 177 0.22 3.59 29.04
C ASP A 177 1.72 3.81 29.25
N ASN A 178 2.54 2.86 28.80
CA ASN A 178 4.00 2.97 28.97
C ASN A 178 4.71 3.49 27.72
N SER A 179 4.05 3.47 26.57
CA SER A 179 4.70 3.80 25.31
C SER A 179 3.72 4.22 24.23
N GLN A 180 4.26 4.90 23.24
CA GLN A 180 3.56 5.33 22.04
C GLN A 180 4.30 4.80 20.84
N PHE A 181 3.59 4.28 19.84
CA PHE A 181 4.21 3.69 18.66
C PHE A 181 4.05 4.57 17.43
N GLY A 182 5.02 4.41 16.54
CA GLY A 182 4.89 4.73 15.14
C GLY A 182 5.58 3.67 14.29
N ILE A 183 5.04 3.40 13.11
CA ILE A 183 5.52 2.34 12.22
C ILE A 183 6.11 2.95 10.97
N GLY A 184 7.21 2.38 10.46
CA GLY A 184 7.75 2.80 9.18
C GLY A 184 7.97 1.71 8.14
N GLY A 185 7.98 0.43 8.51
CA GLY A 185 8.04 -0.64 7.52
C GLY A 185 7.90 -2.04 8.09
N VAL A 186 7.73 -3.00 7.18
CA VAL A 186 7.81 -4.44 7.45
C VAL A 186 8.52 -5.11 6.28
N ASP A 187 9.28 -6.18 6.50
CA ASP A 187 9.80 -7.01 5.42
C ASP A 187 8.91 -8.23 5.15
N ALA A 188 9.15 -8.92 4.04
CA ALA A 188 8.32 -10.06 3.64
C ALA A 188 8.39 -11.25 4.64
N SER A 189 9.39 -11.29 5.52
CA SER A 189 9.50 -12.27 6.62
C SER A 189 8.68 -11.88 7.86
N GLY A 190 8.05 -10.71 7.87
CA GLY A 190 7.29 -10.20 9.02
C GLY A 190 8.14 -9.48 10.07
N ASN A 191 9.38 -9.08 9.76
CA ASN A 191 10.14 -8.21 10.64
C ASN A 191 9.55 -6.80 10.56
N THR A 192 8.93 -6.36 11.66
CA THR A 192 8.27 -5.06 11.76
C THR A 192 9.21 -4.04 12.38
N PHE A 193 9.40 -2.89 11.73
CA PHE A 193 10.30 -1.81 12.16
C PHE A 193 9.48 -0.64 12.71
N MET A 194 9.71 -0.31 13.98
CA MET A 194 8.90 0.68 14.68
C MET A 194 9.73 1.63 15.54
N ARG A 195 9.21 2.84 15.67
CA ARG A 195 9.62 3.85 16.64
C ARG A 195 8.76 3.73 17.88
N SER A 196 9.36 4.01 19.04
CA SER A 196 8.59 4.19 20.27
C SER A 196 9.20 5.21 21.23
N ASP A 197 8.33 5.93 21.95
CA ASP A 197 8.70 6.87 23.00
C ASP A 197 7.64 6.88 24.12
N ALA A 198 7.72 7.85 25.02
CA ALA A 198 6.70 8.11 26.04
C ALA A 198 6.02 9.49 25.89
N PHE A 199 5.91 10.00 24.67
CA PHE A 199 5.27 11.29 24.45
C PHE A 199 3.78 11.22 24.77
N GLY A 200 3.33 12.02 25.73
CA GLY A 200 1.91 12.08 26.10
C GLY A 200 1.39 10.84 26.83
N THR A 201 2.28 9.94 27.28
CA THR A 201 1.85 8.79 28.09
C THR A 201 1.29 9.26 29.42
N ASN A 202 0.21 8.65 29.87
CA ASN A 202 -0.42 8.99 31.15
C ASN A 202 -0.76 7.73 31.94
N GLY A 203 -0.14 7.55 33.10
CA GLY A 203 -0.49 6.49 34.07
C GLY A 203 0.26 5.17 33.92
N GLY A 204 1.31 5.09 33.12
CA GLY A 204 2.28 3.98 33.17
C GLY A 204 3.35 4.20 34.22
N ALA A 205 3.52 3.27 35.18
CA ALA A 205 4.62 3.33 36.15
C ALA A 205 6.01 3.09 35.51
N ASN A 206 6.02 2.51 34.30
CA ASN A 206 7.21 2.04 33.60
C ASN A 206 7.29 2.63 32.18
N ALA A 207 6.91 3.90 32.03
CA ALA A 207 6.95 4.57 30.75
C ALA A 207 8.38 4.55 30.16
N LEU A 208 8.49 4.32 28.85
CA LEU A 208 9.75 4.42 28.13
C LEU A 208 10.39 5.80 28.35
N THR A 209 11.70 5.91 28.11
CA THR A 209 12.38 7.21 28.10
C THR A 209 13.01 7.45 26.73
N GLY A 210 13.15 8.72 26.36
CA GLY A 210 13.73 9.13 25.07
C GLY A 210 13.03 8.50 23.85
N ASN A 211 13.73 8.52 22.72
CA ASN A 211 13.34 7.90 21.46
C ASN A 211 13.98 6.52 21.34
N ASN A 212 13.19 5.57 20.83
CA ASN A 212 13.60 4.18 20.72
C ASN A 212 13.23 3.61 19.36
N TYR A 213 14.03 2.66 18.89
CA TYR A 213 13.75 1.85 17.71
C TYR A 213 13.70 0.38 18.08
N PHE A 214 12.71 -0.30 17.55
CA PHE A 214 12.49 -1.71 17.74
C PHE A 214 12.33 -2.41 16.39
N ARG A 215 12.83 -3.64 16.34
CA ARG A 215 12.47 -4.62 15.32
C ARG A 215 11.78 -5.78 16.01
N ILE A 216 10.60 -6.17 15.51
CA ILE A 216 9.84 -7.32 16.02
C ILE A 216 9.73 -8.37 14.92
N ASP A 217 10.22 -9.58 15.18
CA ASP A 217 9.98 -10.76 14.35
C ASP A 217 8.58 -11.31 14.64
N ALA A 218 7.59 -10.97 13.79
CA ALA A 218 6.19 -11.35 14.03
C ALA A 218 6.00 -12.88 14.10
N LEU A 219 6.68 -13.65 13.22
CA LEU A 219 6.59 -15.11 13.23
C LEU A 219 7.36 -15.74 14.40
N GLY A 220 8.43 -15.06 14.86
CA GLY A 220 9.18 -15.43 16.05
C GLY A 220 8.46 -15.17 17.39
N ARG A 221 7.39 -14.37 17.40
CA ARG A 221 6.63 -14.06 18.63
C ARG A 221 6.13 -15.32 19.33
N ASN A 222 6.33 -15.40 20.64
CA ASN A 222 5.66 -16.36 21.50
C ASN A 222 4.20 -15.92 21.72
N PRO A 223 3.20 -16.65 21.17
CA PRO A 223 1.81 -16.25 21.27
C PRO A 223 1.25 -16.38 22.70
N ALA A 224 1.88 -17.14 23.59
CA ALA A 224 1.41 -17.31 24.97
C ALA A 224 1.69 -16.10 25.89
N GLN A 225 2.26 -15.02 25.35
CA GLN A 225 2.59 -13.81 26.10
C GLN A 225 2.27 -12.55 25.29
N THR A 226 1.81 -11.50 25.99
CA THR A 226 1.72 -10.15 25.44
C THR A 226 3.12 -9.56 25.30
N ASN A 227 3.40 -8.87 24.19
CA ASN A 227 4.66 -8.13 24.03
C ASN A 227 4.42 -6.66 24.32
N HIS A 228 4.47 -6.28 25.60
CA HIS A 228 4.24 -4.89 25.96
C HIS A 228 5.55 -4.11 26.09
N ILE A 229 5.62 -2.99 25.37
CA ILE A 229 6.86 -2.20 25.29
C ILE A 229 6.87 -1.17 26.42
N SER A 230 7.75 -1.38 27.39
CA SER A 230 7.94 -0.50 28.55
C SER A 230 9.43 -0.26 28.83
N ALA A 231 9.75 0.54 29.86
CA ALA A 231 11.11 0.69 30.37
C ALA A 231 11.67 -0.58 31.03
N ILE A 232 10.83 -1.56 31.37
CA ILE A 232 11.25 -2.85 31.92
C ILE A 232 11.54 -3.81 30.76
N LEU A 233 12.75 -4.35 30.68
CA LEU A 233 13.12 -5.27 29.60
C LEU A 233 12.36 -6.60 29.65
N GLY A 234 12.06 -7.11 30.85
CA GLY A 234 11.39 -8.41 31.04
C GLY A 234 9.90 -8.42 30.66
N ASP A 235 9.33 -7.26 30.37
CA ASP A 235 7.95 -7.10 29.91
C ASP A 235 7.75 -7.50 28.45
N ARG A 236 8.86 -7.63 27.71
CA ARG A 236 8.89 -7.86 26.27
C ARG A 236 9.11 -9.33 25.96
N ASP A 237 8.64 -9.75 24.80
CA ASP A 237 9.10 -11.00 24.20
C ASP A 237 10.50 -10.80 23.62
N LEU A 238 11.51 -11.01 24.47
CA LEU A 238 12.92 -10.78 24.17
C LEU A 238 13.44 -11.63 23.00
N SER A 239 12.81 -12.77 22.72
CA SER A 239 13.24 -13.66 21.63
C SER A 239 12.88 -13.10 20.25
N ALA A 240 11.77 -12.36 20.17
CA ALA A 240 11.26 -11.76 18.94
C ALA A 240 11.55 -10.26 18.83
N THR A 241 11.87 -9.58 19.94
CA THR A 241 11.97 -8.11 20.01
C THR A 241 13.41 -7.64 20.20
N ALA A 242 13.96 -6.99 19.17
CA ALA A 242 15.25 -6.32 19.24
C ALA A 242 15.07 -4.82 19.56
N HIS A 243 15.72 -4.32 20.61
CA HIS A 243 15.73 -2.91 21.00
C HIS A 243 17.00 -2.24 20.46
N ILE A 244 16.91 -1.72 19.24
CA ILE A 244 18.04 -1.30 18.40
C ILE A 244 18.54 0.10 18.79
N LEU A 245 17.64 1.05 19.01
CA LEU A 245 17.96 2.38 19.54
C LEU A 245 17.33 2.53 20.92
N GLN A 246 18.13 2.92 21.92
CA GLN A 246 17.71 2.94 23.32
C GLN A 246 17.82 4.34 23.92
N ASN A 247 16.68 4.85 24.42
CA ASN A 247 16.58 6.09 25.20
C ASN A 247 17.31 7.30 24.59
N SER A 248 17.24 7.46 23.27
CA SER A 248 17.94 8.56 22.60
C SER A 248 17.30 9.90 22.98
N PRO A 249 18.10 10.90 23.41
CA PRO A 249 17.58 12.24 23.67
C PRO A 249 17.31 13.02 22.38
N ILE A 250 17.83 12.53 21.25
CA ILE A 250 17.60 13.09 19.92
C ILE A 250 16.23 12.61 19.45
N SER A 251 15.49 13.47 18.75
CA SER A 251 14.24 13.06 18.12
C SER A 251 14.51 12.27 16.85
N HIS A 252 13.80 11.16 16.68
CA HIS A 252 13.95 10.26 15.54
C HIS A 252 12.64 10.14 14.78
N THR A 253 12.72 9.90 13.47
CA THR A 253 11.54 9.61 12.65
C THR A 253 11.12 8.16 12.80
N THR A 254 10.02 7.70 12.20
CA THR A 254 9.78 6.26 12.07
C THR A 254 10.83 5.59 11.19
N PRO A 255 11.31 4.38 11.53
CA PRO A 255 12.28 3.66 10.74
C PRO A 255 11.63 2.67 9.77
N THR A 256 12.34 2.33 8.69
CA THR A 256 12.07 1.15 7.86
C THR A 256 13.24 0.15 8.00
N GLY A 257 13.31 -0.87 7.16
CA GLY A 257 14.41 -1.82 7.18
C GLY A 257 14.78 -2.34 5.81
N ILE A 258 15.99 -2.89 5.75
CA ILE A 258 16.46 -3.68 4.61
C ILE A 258 15.86 -5.08 4.78
N PRO A 259 15.12 -5.59 3.78
CA PRO A 259 14.48 -6.89 3.87
C PRO A 259 15.48 -8.01 4.20
N SER A 260 15.07 -8.93 5.06
CA SER A 260 15.96 -9.98 5.57
C SER A 260 16.54 -10.92 4.51
N GLU A 261 15.88 -11.06 3.36
CA GLU A 261 16.36 -11.78 2.18
C GLU A 261 17.46 -11.04 1.42
N ARG A 262 17.61 -9.73 1.65
CA ARG A 262 18.71 -8.90 1.13
C ARG A 262 19.84 -8.77 2.15
N ASP A 263 19.49 -8.66 3.43
CA ASP A 263 20.45 -8.65 4.54
C ASP A 263 19.94 -9.51 5.70
N SER A 264 20.54 -10.69 5.89
CA SER A 264 20.13 -11.63 6.93
C SER A 264 20.29 -11.09 8.35
N SER A 265 21.03 -9.99 8.55
CA SER A 265 21.12 -9.31 9.83
C SER A 265 19.86 -8.49 10.18
N ARG A 266 18.92 -8.32 9.23
CA ARG A 266 17.63 -7.62 9.42
C ARG A 266 17.85 -6.18 9.91
N VAL A 267 18.52 -5.41 9.05
CA VAL A 267 18.99 -4.05 9.35
C VAL A 267 17.82 -3.08 9.36
N LEU A 268 17.70 -2.31 10.44
CA LEU A 268 16.84 -1.15 10.53
C LEU A 268 17.57 0.08 9.96
N ILE A 269 16.85 0.92 9.21
CA ILE A 269 17.32 2.22 8.73
C ILE A 269 16.30 3.31 9.07
N GLY A 270 16.76 4.48 9.50
CA GLY A 270 15.91 5.60 9.89
C GLY A 270 16.67 6.92 9.90
N ALA A 271 15.97 7.99 10.29
CA ALA A 271 16.55 9.33 10.37
C ALA A 271 16.36 9.96 11.75
N SER A 272 17.19 10.95 12.06
CA SER A 272 17.13 11.76 13.27
C SER A 272 17.13 13.24 12.96
N PHE A 273 16.53 14.04 13.83
CA PHE A 273 16.53 15.51 13.74
C PHE A 273 17.76 16.14 14.40
N ALA A 274 18.90 15.43 14.41
CA ALA A 274 20.13 15.94 14.99
C ALA A 274 20.66 17.13 14.15
N PRO A 275 21.05 18.26 14.76
CA PRO A 275 21.63 19.37 14.02
C PRO A 275 22.96 18.96 13.37
N VAL A 276 23.14 19.27 12.08
CA VAL A 276 24.27 18.86 11.23
C VAL A 276 25.65 19.42 11.64
N ALA A 277 25.74 20.18 12.73
CA ALA A 277 27.01 20.67 13.27
C ALA A 277 27.35 20.01 14.62
N GLY A 278 28.09 18.90 14.58
CA GLY A 278 28.75 18.32 15.77
C GLY A 278 27.92 17.34 16.62
N ALA A 279 26.73 16.92 16.15
CA ALA A 279 25.86 15.94 16.81
C ALA A 279 25.95 14.54 16.15
N PRO A 280 25.46 13.46 16.82
CA PRO A 280 25.35 12.13 16.22
C PRO A 280 24.49 12.21 14.96
N GLY A 281 24.95 11.65 13.84
CA GLY A 281 24.45 12.02 12.51
C GLY A 281 22.97 11.69 12.23
N GLU A 282 22.47 12.28 11.14
CA GLU A 282 21.06 12.20 10.73
C GLU A 282 20.62 10.80 10.31
N TYR A 283 21.48 10.03 9.62
CA TYR A 283 21.15 8.68 9.14
C TYR A 283 21.52 7.64 10.20
N VAL A 284 20.52 6.90 10.68
CA VAL A 284 20.62 5.93 11.77
C VAL A 284 20.36 4.54 11.24
N ARG A 285 21.26 3.59 11.50
CA ARG A 285 21.16 2.22 10.98
C ARG A 285 21.78 1.18 11.88
N GLY A 286 21.25 -0.03 11.82
CA GLY A 286 21.83 -1.19 12.50
C GLY A 286 20.83 -2.29 12.78
N SER A 287 21.32 -3.46 13.17
CA SER A 287 20.51 -4.62 13.56
C SER A 287 20.51 -4.88 15.07
N SER A 288 21.34 -4.15 15.83
CA SER A 288 21.50 -4.25 17.27
C SER A 288 21.93 -2.90 17.87
N PHE A 289 21.88 -2.80 19.21
CA PHE A 289 22.36 -1.63 19.93
C PHE A 289 23.88 -1.69 20.19
N PRO A 290 24.61 -0.55 20.10
CA PRO A 290 24.15 0.74 19.59
C PRO A 290 24.08 0.76 18.05
N PRO A 291 23.13 1.49 17.45
CA PRO A 291 23.10 1.68 16.01
C PRO A 291 24.20 2.67 15.61
N VAL A 292 24.56 2.67 14.33
CA VAL A 292 25.44 3.69 13.74
C VAL A 292 24.60 4.89 13.34
N ALA A 293 25.05 6.09 13.70
CA ALA A 293 24.44 7.37 13.33
C ALA A 293 25.49 8.28 12.67
N ASN A 294 25.31 8.65 11.40
CA ASN A 294 26.25 9.48 10.65
C ASN A 294 25.57 10.32 9.54
N THR A 295 26.34 11.03 8.73
CA THR A 295 25.84 11.89 7.64
C THR A 295 26.25 11.38 6.25
N ASP A 296 26.67 10.12 6.14
CA ASP A 296 27.22 9.56 4.89
C ASP A 296 26.24 9.67 3.72
N HIS A 297 24.94 9.58 3.99
CA HIS A 297 23.87 9.67 2.99
C HIS A 297 23.79 11.03 2.27
N ILE A 298 24.35 12.10 2.83
CA ILE A 298 24.37 13.44 2.22
C ILE A 298 25.78 14.03 2.08
N ASN A 299 26.81 13.33 2.56
CA ASN A 299 28.17 13.84 2.55
C ASN A 299 28.66 14.14 1.11
N GLY A 300 29.21 15.34 0.89
CA GLY A 300 29.71 15.77 -0.40
C GLY A 300 28.66 16.24 -1.41
N THR A 301 27.36 16.20 -1.06
CA THR A 301 26.27 16.53 -1.99
C THR A 301 25.84 18.00 -1.98
N GLY A 302 26.29 18.78 -0.99
CA GLY A 302 25.84 20.16 -0.78
C GLY A 302 24.53 20.30 -0.01
N VAL A 303 23.81 19.20 0.24
CA VAL A 303 22.71 19.14 1.21
C VAL A 303 23.26 19.29 2.62
N THR A 304 22.52 20.02 3.45
CA THR A 304 22.91 20.31 4.83
C THR A 304 21.95 19.78 5.86
N ASP A 305 20.80 19.23 5.45
CA ASP A 305 19.71 18.83 6.35
C ASP A 305 18.67 17.96 5.60
N THR A 306 18.00 17.05 6.30
CA THR A 306 17.00 16.11 5.75
C THR A 306 15.64 16.16 6.46
N ARG A 307 14.56 15.73 5.79
CA ARG A 307 13.17 15.85 6.27
C ARG A 307 12.36 14.58 6.05
N GLY A 308 11.51 14.26 7.04
CA GLY A 308 10.65 13.10 6.99
C GLY A 308 11.38 11.78 7.23
N GLY A 309 10.65 10.69 7.05
CA GLY A 309 11.20 9.35 7.26
C GLY A 309 11.94 8.80 6.05
N VAL A 310 12.78 7.78 6.29
CA VAL A 310 13.59 7.13 5.25
C VAL A 310 12.73 6.13 4.46
N THR A 311 12.79 6.22 3.14
CA THR A 311 12.25 5.25 2.19
C THR A 311 13.25 4.15 1.91
N TYR A 312 12.78 2.92 1.71
CA TYR A 312 13.55 1.83 1.10
C TYR A 312 12.86 1.37 -0.19
N SER A 313 13.64 1.13 -1.24
CA SER A 313 13.23 0.50 -2.49
C SER A 313 14.14 -0.70 -2.80
N PRO A 314 13.60 -1.82 -3.32
CA PRO A 314 14.40 -2.93 -3.83
C PRO A 314 15.13 -2.61 -5.14
N ALA A 315 14.85 -1.46 -5.78
CA ALA A 315 15.59 -1.00 -6.96
C ALA A 315 17.08 -0.88 -6.64
N ARG A 316 17.93 -1.23 -7.60
CA ARG A 316 19.39 -1.24 -7.44
C ARG A 316 20.02 -0.44 -8.56
N PHE A 317 20.67 0.67 -8.22
CA PHE A 317 21.36 1.52 -9.20
C PHE A 317 22.88 1.29 -9.22
N ILE A 318 23.42 0.50 -8.28
CA ILE A 318 24.80 -0.01 -8.30
C ILE A 318 24.78 -1.54 -8.25
N PRO A 319 25.66 -2.21 -9.00
CA PRO A 319 25.92 -3.64 -8.82
C PRO A 319 26.23 -3.99 -7.35
N ASN A 320 25.56 -5.01 -6.82
CA ASN A 320 25.69 -5.50 -5.44
C ASN A 320 25.12 -4.60 -4.34
N SER A 321 24.40 -3.51 -4.67
CA SER A 321 23.59 -2.86 -3.64
C SER A 321 22.45 -3.78 -3.18
N LEU A 322 22.02 -3.61 -1.94
CA LEU A 322 20.90 -4.33 -1.33
C LEU A 322 19.55 -3.66 -1.62
N GLY A 323 19.58 -2.52 -2.29
CA GLY A 323 18.46 -1.63 -2.57
C GLY A 323 18.94 -0.17 -2.54
N THR A 324 17.98 0.74 -2.60
CA THR A 324 18.22 2.18 -2.56
C THR A 324 17.30 2.81 -1.52
N ALA A 325 17.81 3.80 -0.79
CA ALA A 325 17.04 4.60 0.14
C ALA A 325 16.98 6.07 -0.29
N ALA A 326 15.96 6.78 0.17
CA ALA A 326 15.88 8.22 0.01
C ALA A 326 15.16 8.90 1.18
N ILE A 327 15.33 10.21 1.22
CA ILE A 327 14.69 11.14 2.14
C ILE A 327 14.59 12.51 1.49
N LEU A 328 13.64 13.34 1.93
CA LEU A 328 13.61 14.74 1.51
C LEU A 328 14.84 15.48 2.06
N ALA A 329 15.34 16.44 1.30
CA ALA A 329 16.58 17.13 1.58
C ALA A 329 16.45 18.63 1.31
N ARG A 330 17.29 19.42 2.00
CA ARG A 330 17.46 20.84 1.76
C ARG A 330 18.92 21.25 1.87
N GLY A 331 19.32 22.22 1.06
CA GLY A 331 20.66 22.81 1.12
C GLY A 331 20.68 24.29 0.76
N PRO A 332 21.85 24.95 0.88
CA PRO A 332 22.01 26.36 0.51
C PRO A 332 21.66 26.65 -0.95
N ALA A 333 21.88 25.69 -1.85
CA ALA A 333 21.51 25.78 -3.26
C ALA A 333 19.99 25.90 -3.46
N ASP A 334 19.21 25.35 -2.53
CA ASP A 334 17.74 25.37 -2.53
C ASP A 334 17.17 26.56 -1.74
N GLY A 335 18.00 27.55 -1.38
CA GLY A 335 17.59 28.62 -0.46
C GLY A 335 17.27 28.13 0.95
N ASN A 336 17.71 26.92 1.32
CA ASN A 336 17.34 26.18 2.54
C ASN A 336 15.87 25.73 2.61
N GLU A 337 15.18 25.68 1.47
CA GLU A 337 13.88 25.05 1.32
C GLU A 337 14.01 23.58 0.90
N VAL A 338 12.95 22.80 1.09
CA VAL A 338 12.93 21.36 0.79
C VAL A 338 12.61 21.17 -0.69
N PHE A 339 13.60 21.34 -1.56
CA PHE A 339 13.44 21.19 -3.02
C PHE A 339 14.14 19.95 -3.59
N SER A 340 14.81 19.18 -2.73
CA SER A 340 15.67 18.11 -3.14
C SER A 340 15.27 16.79 -2.50
N VAL A 341 15.61 15.69 -3.18
CA VAL A 341 15.60 14.34 -2.63
C VAL A 341 17.05 13.87 -2.50
N ALA A 342 17.47 13.49 -1.30
CA ALA A 342 18.73 12.77 -1.12
C ALA A 342 18.46 11.27 -1.29
N MET A 343 19.24 10.62 -2.15
CA MET A 343 19.14 9.21 -2.47
C MET A 343 20.49 8.52 -2.25
N TRP A 344 20.49 7.28 -1.77
CA TRP A 344 21.71 6.50 -1.64
C TRP A 344 21.52 5.00 -1.80
N ASP A 345 22.51 4.35 -2.40
CA ASP A 345 22.57 2.90 -2.55
C ASP A 345 23.05 2.25 -1.25
N LEU A 346 22.38 1.17 -0.84
CA LEU A 346 22.61 0.50 0.44
C LEU A 346 23.55 -0.70 0.28
N GLY A 347 24.55 -0.80 1.14
CA GLY A 347 25.40 -1.98 1.31
C GLY A 347 25.04 -2.78 2.57
N PRO A 348 25.78 -3.86 2.87
CA PRO A 348 25.61 -4.64 4.10
C PRO A 348 25.63 -3.77 5.36
N GLY A 349 24.77 -4.10 6.32
CA GLY A 349 24.63 -3.31 7.56
C GLY A 349 24.02 -1.91 7.36
N GLY A 350 23.46 -1.64 6.17
CA GLY A 350 22.90 -0.36 5.76
C GLY A 350 23.93 0.71 5.40
N SER A 351 25.19 0.32 5.15
CA SER A 351 26.25 1.25 4.74
C SER A 351 25.89 2.01 3.45
N VAL A 352 26.37 3.24 3.31
CA VAL A 352 26.15 4.06 2.11
C VAL A 352 27.23 3.72 1.09
N LEU A 353 26.84 3.22 -0.09
CA LEU A 353 27.78 2.89 -1.18
C LEU A 353 28.02 4.09 -2.11
N ARG A 354 26.95 4.81 -2.42
CA ARG A 354 26.91 6.02 -3.24
C ARG A 354 25.73 6.85 -2.78
N ASN A 355 25.86 8.18 -2.83
CA ASN A 355 24.77 9.10 -2.63
C ASN A 355 24.59 10.00 -3.88
N ALA A 356 23.39 10.53 -4.04
CA ALA A 356 23.02 11.49 -5.08
C ALA A 356 21.95 12.43 -4.51
N VAL A 357 21.83 13.61 -5.10
CA VAL A 357 20.78 14.58 -4.76
C VAL A 357 20.05 14.97 -6.03
N MET A 358 18.74 14.80 -5.99
CA MET A 358 17.83 15.12 -7.09
C MET A 358 17.08 16.39 -6.71
N THR A 359 17.56 17.53 -7.20
CA THR A 359 16.90 18.81 -7.03
C THR A 359 15.81 18.96 -8.08
N ARG A 360 14.59 19.30 -7.65
CA ARG A 360 13.49 19.54 -8.59
C ARG A 360 13.80 20.71 -9.52
N SER A 361 13.38 20.60 -10.77
CA SER A 361 13.49 21.71 -11.72
C SER A 361 12.56 22.86 -11.32
N ALA A 362 12.95 24.09 -11.66
CA ALA A 362 12.06 25.26 -11.59
C ALA A 362 10.90 25.18 -12.61
N SER A 363 10.97 24.25 -13.55
CA SER A 363 9.90 23.93 -14.50
C SER A 363 9.76 22.41 -14.62
N ALA A 364 8.60 21.89 -14.24
CA ALA A 364 8.11 20.58 -14.64
C ALA A 364 6.90 20.81 -15.54
N VAL A 365 6.58 19.86 -16.40
CA VAL A 365 5.39 19.91 -17.25
C VAL A 365 4.66 18.59 -17.16
N ASP A 366 3.34 18.64 -17.33
CA ASP A 366 2.54 17.48 -17.67
C ASP A 366 2.51 17.38 -19.20
N PRO A 367 3.20 16.39 -19.81
CA PRO A 367 3.27 16.30 -21.27
C PRO A 367 2.02 15.68 -21.90
N VAL A 368 1.11 15.09 -21.09
CA VAL A 368 -0.15 14.53 -21.59
C VAL A 368 -1.26 15.58 -21.57
N ASP A 369 -1.45 16.20 -20.40
CA ASP A 369 -2.52 17.16 -20.16
C ASP A 369 -1.89 18.54 -19.87
N PRO A 370 -1.92 19.51 -20.81
CA PRO A 370 -1.10 20.73 -20.73
C PRO A 370 -1.23 21.49 -19.39
N TYR A 371 -0.25 21.28 -18.50
CA TYR A 371 -0.12 21.98 -17.24
C TYR A 371 1.35 22.28 -16.95
N THR A 372 1.60 23.48 -16.43
CA THR A 372 2.92 23.90 -15.95
C THR A 372 2.73 24.48 -14.54
N PRO A 373 3.11 23.74 -13.49
CA PRO A 373 3.00 24.24 -12.12
C PRO A 373 3.80 25.52 -11.92
N VAL A 374 3.31 26.38 -11.03
CA VAL A 374 4.03 27.58 -10.57
C VAL A 374 5.07 27.15 -9.52
N LEU A 375 6.10 26.43 -9.97
CA LEU A 375 7.11 25.82 -9.10
C LEU A 375 8.10 26.74 -8.37
N PRO A 376 8.32 28.03 -8.69
CA PRO A 376 9.22 28.87 -7.90
C PRO A 376 8.84 28.97 -6.42
N ILE A 377 7.62 28.56 -6.06
CA ILE A 377 7.02 28.73 -4.75
C ILE A 377 6.81 27.41 -4.01
N GLY A 378 6.47 26.33 -4.72
CA GLY A 378 6.12 25.07 -4.06
C GLY A 378 7.30 24.38 -3.40
N ARG A 379 7.10 23.62 -2.32
CA ARG A 379 8.16 22.80 -1.70
C ARG A 379 7.75 21.35 -1.60
N LEU A 380 8.72 20.44 -1.64
CA LEU A 380 8.46 19.04 -1.35
C LEU A 380 8.08 18.89 0.12
N ASP A 381 6.93 18.27 0.39
CA ASP A 381 6.36 18.17 1.73
C ASP A 381 5.71 16.79 1.95
N GLY A 382 4.85 16.65 2.96
CA GLY A 382 4.24 15.37 3.35
C GLY A 382 4.90 14.73 4.57
N TYR A 383 5.69 15.48 5.33
CA TYR A 383 6.45 14.97 6.49
C TYR A 383 6.06 15.63 7.83
N ARG A 384 5.06 16.51 7.82
CA ARG A 384 4.73 17.39 8.95
C ARG A 384 3.91 16.68 10.03
N SER A 385 3.79 17.37 11.17
CA SER A 385 2.93 16.97 12.29
C SER A 385 3.28 15.57 12.81
N GLN A 386 2.28 14.73 13.07
CA GLN A 386 2.43 13.38 13.61
C GLN A 386 3.24 12.45 12.72
N VAL A 387 3.42 12.76 11.42
CA VAL A 387 4.05 11.85 10.47
C VAL A 387 5.44 11.40 10.93
N ALA A 388 6.25 12.35 11.38
CA ALA A 388 7.58 12.07 11.88
C ALA A 388 7.59 11.07 13.06
N ALA A 389 6.57 11.09 13.92
CA ALA A 389 6.55 10.33 15.17
C ALA A 389 5.69 9.05 15.11
N ARG A 390 4.60 9.07 14.35
CA ARG A 390 3.56 8.03 14.27
C ARG A 390 3.66 7.16 13.02
N GLY A 391 4.29 7.64 11.95
CA GLY A 391 4.38 6.94 10.69
C GLY A 391 3.66 7.70 9.59
N GLY A 392 3.32 7.04 8.49
CA GLY A 392 3.38 7.73 7.20
C GLY A 392 4.83 7.89 6.78
N ASN A 393 5.57 6.79 6.90
CA ASN A 393 6.98 6.77 6.60
C ASN A 393 7.18 6.81 5.08
N ALA A 394 8.32 7.30 4.63
CA ALA A 394 8.65 7.39 3.20
C ALA A 394 7.76 8.40 2.41
N PRO A 395 7.89 9.71 2.67
CA PRO A 395 7.20 10.76 1.89
C PRO A 395 7.71 10.89 0.43
N VAL A 396 8.78 10.17 0.10
CA VAL A 396 9.37 10.11 -1.24
C VAL A 396 9.36 8.68 -1.72
N ALA A 397 8.87 8.44 -2.94
CA ALA A 397 8.98 7.13 -3.57
C ALA A 397 10.22 7.08 -4.46
N ILE A 398 10.86 5.91 -4.51
CA ILE A 398 11.90 5.58 -5.49
C ILE A 398 11.54 4.25 -6.11
N GLY A 399 11.80 4.10 -7.40
CA GLY A 399 11.68 2.84 -8.10
C GLY A 399 12.45 2.86 -9.42
N TYR A 400 12.15 1.89 -10.27
CA TYR A 400 12.72 1.77 -11.61
C TYR A 400 11.58 1.55 -12.60
N ASN A 401 11.63 2.25 -13.72
CA ASN A 401 10.71 2.02 -14.83
C ASN A 401 11.44 1.19 -15.89
N PRO A 402 11.06 -0.09 -16.08
CA PRO A 402 11.73 -0.96 -17.03
C PRO A 402 11.35 -0.66 -18.48
N TYR A 403 10.22 -0.02 -18.75
CA TYR A 403 9.75 0.32 -20.11
C TYR A 403 10.49 1.52 -20.70
N GLY A 404 10.89 2.46 -19.85
CA GLY A 404 11.72 3.61 -20.24
C GLY A 404 13.21 3.45 -19.93
N ASN A 405 13.58 2.39 -19.20
CA ASN A 405 14.93 2.14 -18.69
C ASN A 405 15.51 3.34 -17.90
N PHE A 406 14.74 3.87 -16.96
CA PHE A 406 15.16 4.97 -16.10
C PHE A 406 14.82 4.73 -14.63
N GLY A 407 15.60 5.31 -13.74
CA GLY A 407 15.24 5.41 -12.33
C GLY A 407 14.14 6.45 -12.13
N VAL A 408 13.27 6.22 -11.15
CA VAL A 408 12.13 7.08 -10.84
C VAL A 408 12.22 7.54 -9.40
N VAL A 409 12.04 8.84 -9.17
CA VAL A 409 11.78 9.43 -7.86
C VAL A 409 10.47 10.20 -7.91
N ALA A 410 9.65 10.13 -6.86
CA ALA A 410 8.40 10.91 -6.80
C ALA A 410 8.17 11.52 -5.43
N ALA A 411 7.64 12.74 -5.39
CA ALA A 411 7.28 13.45 -4.16
C ALA A 411 6.17 14.49 -4.41
N VAL A 412 5.42 14.84 -3.37
CA VAL A 412 4.38 15.88 -3.45
C VAL A 412 4.98 17.26 -3.17
N SER A 413 4.71 18.20 -4.06
CA SER A 413 4.94 19.64 -3.90
C SER A 413 3.68 20.32 -3.37
N TYR A 414 3.83 21.13 -2.32
CA TYR A 414 2.78 22.02 -1.80
C TYR A 414 2.99 23.38 -2.44
N ASP A 415 2.09 23.79 -3.34
CA ASP A 415 2.33 24.88 -4.29
C ASP A 415 1.91 26.28 -3.80
N SER A 416 1.46 26.38 -2.54
CA SER A 416 1.12 27.65 -1.93
C SER A 416 2.36 28.44 -1.44
N PRO A 417 2.39 29.77 -1.60
CA PRO A 417 3.43 30.63 -1.00
C PRO A 417 3.40 30.64 0.52
N SER A 418 2.29 30.20 1.12
CA SER A 418 2.16 30.11 2.57
C SER A 418 2.49 28.71 3.06
N VAL A 419 3.37 28.64 4.06
CA VAL A 419 4.00 27.43 4.58
C VAL A 419 3.06 26.61 5.49
N PHE A 420 1.89 26.23 4.99
CA PHE A 420 0.93 25.46 5.78
C PHE A 420 1.09 23.96 5.59
N ALA A 421 0.75 23.20 6.64
CA ALA A 421 0.80 21.74 6.63
C ALA A 421 -0.44 21.13 5.96
N ASP A 422 -1.52 21.90 5.84
CA ASP A 422 -2.81 21.59 5.26
C ASP A 422 -3.02 22.26 3.89
N ASP A 423 -1.94 22.45 3.10
CA ASP A 423 -2.02 23.10 1.79
C ASP A 423 -2.89 22.30 0.81
N PRO A 424 -4.03 22.83 0.35
CA PRO A 424 -4.90 22.13 -0.58
C PRO A 424 -4.33 22.02 -2.01
N LEU A 425 -3.37 22.88 -2.39
CA LEU A 425 -2.82 22.94 -3.74
C LEU A 425 -1.58 22.08 -3.81
N ASN A 426 -1.70 20.91 -4.45
CA ASN A 426 -0.62 19.93 -4.50
C ASN A 426 -0.32 19.52 -5.94
N THR A 427 0.97 19.35 -6.22
CA THR A 427 1.47 18.77 -7.47
C THR A 427 2.35 17.55 -7.14
N LEU A 428 2.05 16.42 -7.76
CA LEU A 428 2.86 15.22 -7.68
C LEU A 428 3.96 15.27 -8.76
N LEU A 429 5.19 15.52 -8.31
CA LEU A 429 6.38 15.62 -9.16
C LEU A 429 7.06 14.27 -9.29
N VAL A 430 7.50 13.95 -10.51
CA VAL A 430 8.25 12.72 -10.81
C VAL A 430 9.54 13.08 -11.53
N GLY A 431 10.67 12.67 -10.95
CA GLY A 431 11.99 12.81 -11.53
C GLY A 431 12.43 11.51 -12.20
N HIS A 432 12.80 11.57 -13.48
CA HIS A 432 13.43 10.49 -14.22
C HIS A 432 14.93 10.74 -14.31
N PHE A 433 15.73 9.71 -14.02
CA PHE A 433 17.19 9.80 -14.03
C PHE A 433 17.83 8.56 -14.65
N ASP A 434 19.03 8.72 -15.17
CA ASP A 434 19.83 7.59 -15.64
C ASP A 434 20.27 6.73 -14.44
N PRO A 435 19.86 5.46 -14.33
CA PRO A 435 20.26 4.59 -13.23
C PRO A 435 21.77 4.36 -13.17
N ALA A 436 22.48 4.46 -14.29
CA ALA A 436 23.93 4.35 -14.34
C ALA A 436 24.64 5.59 -13.78
N ASP A 437 24.04 6.77 -13.94
CA ASP A 437 24.52 8.05 -13.45
C ASP A 437 23.41 8.84 -12.72
N PRO A 438 23.06 8.46 -11.48
CA PRO A 438 22.04 9.17 -10.71
C PRO A 438 22.50 10.56 -10.25
N THR A 439 23.76 10.94 -10.49
CA THR A 439 24.28 12.30 -10.25
C THR A 439 24.11 13.22 -11.46
N GLY A 440 23.68 12.66 -12.59
CA GLY A 440 23.40 13.37 -13.83
C GLY A 440 22.15 14.25 -13.77
N THR A 441 21.69 14.68 -14.94
CA THR A 441 20.50 15.53 -15.06
C THR A 441 19.23 14.71 -14.80
N VAL A 442 18.35 15.23 -13.95
CA VAL A 442 17.03 14.66 -13.68
C VAL A 442 15.98 15.39 -14.51
N SER A 443 15.19 14.65 -15.28
CA SER A 443 14.02 15.17 -16.00
C SER A 443 12.81 15.16 -15.09
N TRP A 444 12.14 16.29 -14.90
CA TRP A 444 10.98 16.39 -14.01
C TRP A 444 9.68 16.55 -14.79
N VAL A 445 8.74 15.65 -14.55
CA VAL A 445 7.37 15.68 -15.10
C VAL A 445 6.34 15.71 -13.97
N VAL A 446 5.08 15.93 -14.34
CA VAL A 446 3.96 15.95 -13.39
C VAL A 446 3.07 14.73 -13.59
N ALA A 447 2.85 13.96 -12.53
CA ALA A 447 1.94 12.81 -12.55
C ALA A 447 0.53 13.12 -12.06
N GLY A 448 0.35 14.15 -11.22
CA GLY A 448 -0.93 14.59 -10.67
C GLY A 448 -0.86 16.04 -10.21
N TRP A 449 -1.94 16.80 -10.36
CA TRP A 449 -1.95 18.22 -10.00
C TRP A 449 -3.38 18.76 -9.81
N PHE A 450 -3.48 19.83 -9.03
CA PHE A 450 -4.63 20.74 -9.01
C PHE A 450 -4.14 22.18 -8.83
N ASP A 451 -4.54 23.08 -9.71
CA ASP A 451 -3.97 24.43 -9.82
C ASP A 451 -4.80 25.54 -9.15
N GLY A 452 -5.90 25.18 -8.48
CA GLY A 452 -6.88 26.12 -7.94
C GLY A 452 -8.14 26.27 -8.78
N LEU A 453 -8.11 25.84 -10.04
CA LEU A 453 -9.20 25.98 -11.01
C LEU A 453 -9.55 24.64 -11.69
N GLN A 454 -8.53 23.89 -12.07
CA GLN A 454 -8.61 22.60 -12.73
C GLN A 454 -7.63 21.63 -12.07
N GLY A 455 -7.91 20.33 -12.20
CA GLY A 455 -6.99 19.29 -11.81
C GLY A 455 -6.81 18.28 -12.91
N LYS A 456 -5.83 17.40 -12.71
CA LYS A 456 -5.47 16.38 -13.70
C LYS A 456 -6.68 15.47 -13.99
N PRO A 457 -7.00 15.22 -15.27
CA PRO A 457 -8.10 14.33 -15.66
C PRO A 457 -7.90 12.89 -15.19
N ILE A 458 -9.00 12.25 -14.81
CA ILE A 458 -9.12 10.80 -14.58
C ILE A 458 -9.87 10.21 -15.77
N LYS A 459 -9.34 9.13 -16.36
CA LYS A 459 -9.82 8.59 -17.64
C LYS A 459 -10.43 7.19 -17.51
N ASP A 460 -11.30 6.83 -18.46
CA ASP A 460 -11.89 5.49 -18.63
C ASP A 460 -11.01 4.53 -19.46
N GLY A 461 -9.77 4.92 -19.72
CA GLY A 461 -8.77 4.13 -20.44
C GLY A 461 -7.57 5.01 -20.84
N PRO A 462 -6.51 4.40 -21.38
CA PRO A 462 -5.39 5.14 -21.97
C PRO A 462 -5.86 6.06 -23.09
N GLY A 463 -5.60 7.36 -22.99
CA GLY A 463 -6.13 8.37 -23.92
C GLY A 463 -7.66 8.47 -23.98
N GLY A 464 -8.38 7.85 -23.04
CA GLY A 464 -9.84 7.74 -23.02
C GLY A 464 -10.58 9.02 -22.64
N ASN A 465 -11.88 8.90 -22.42
CA ASN A 465 -12.73 10.01 -21.99
C ASN A 465 -12.44 10.38 -20.54
N VAL A 466 -12.61 11.67 -20.24
CA VAL A 466 -12.50 12.18 -18.87
C VAL A 466 -13.76 11.81 -18.08
N ILE A 467 -13.60 10.99 -17.05
CA ILE A 467 -14.65 10.55 -16.12
C ILE A 467 -14.53 11.22 -14.74
N GLY A 468 -13.54 12.07 -14.55
CA GLY A 468 -13.33 12.83 -13.32
C GLY A 468 -12.06 13.65 -13.40
N ARG A 469 -11.70 14.31 -12.30
CA ARG A 469 -10.46 15.06 -12.18
C ARG A 469 -10.06 15.22 -10.72
N LEU A 470 -8.77 15.44 -10.48
CA LEU A 470 -8.30 15.84 -9.16
C LEU A 470 -8.91 17.19 -8.74
N THR A 471 -9.12 17.35 -7.43
CA THR A 471 -9.65 18.57 -6.81
C THR A 471 -9.03 18.78 -5.44
N THR A 472 -9.51 19.78 -4.70
CA THR A 472 -9.08 20.03 -3.32
C THR A 472 -9.88 19.25 -2.29
N LEU A 473 -9.23 18.90 -1.18
CA LEU A 473 -9.89 18.15 -0.11
C LEU A 473 -11.04 18.94 0.56
N ASP A 474 -11.02 20.28 0.55
CA ASP A 474 -12.17 21.07 1.04
C ASP A 474 -13.43 20.94 0.16
N VAL A 475 -13.29 20.64 -1.13
CA VAL A 475 -14.42 20.32 -2.03
C VAL A 475 -15.04 18.97 -1.66
N VAL A 476 -14.20 17.98 -1.32
CA VAL A 476 -14.63 16.64 -0.88
C VAL A 476 -15.27 16.68 0.51
N THR A 477 -14.64 17.39 1.46
CA THR A 477 -15.08 17.43 2.86
C THR A 477 -16.17 18.48 3.14
N GLY A 478 -16.41 19.39 2.19
CA GLY A 478 -17.32 20.53 2.38
C GLY A 478 -16.75 21.65 3.25
N GLY A 479 -15.41 21.70 3.43
CA GLY A 479 -14.70 22.85 3.99
C GLY A 479 -13.52 22.52 4.90
N ALA A 480 -13.57 21.41 5.64
CA ALA A 480 -12.48 21.01 6.55
C ALA A 480 -12.42 19.47 6.69
N PRO A 481 -11.21 18.86 6.70
CA PRO A 481 -9.91 19.50 6.49
C PRO A 481 -9.72 20.07 5.08
N ARG A 482 -8.85 21.08 4.95
CA ARG A 482 -8.63 21.77 3.67
C ARG A 482 -7.66 21.03 2.76
N GLY A 483 -6.63 20.44 3.34
CA GLY A 483 -5.60 19.69 2.63
C GLY A 483 -4.65 19.00 3.60
N PRO A 484 -3.61 18.33 3.08
CA PRO A 484 -3.33 18.14 1.65
C PRO A 484 -4.42 17.34 0.92
N SER A 485 -4.48 17.55 -0.39
CA SER A 485 -5.44 16.92 -1.31
C SER A 485 -4.87 15.67 -2.00
N ILE A 486 -3.57 15.41 -1.85
CA ILE A 486 -2.85 14.26 -2.41
C ILE A 486 -1.98 13.64 -1.30
N SER A 487 -2.01 12.31 -1.17
CA SER A 487 -1.14 11.56 -0.26
C SER A 487 0.32 11.52 -0.75
N ALA A 488 1.25 11.00 0.04
CA ALA A 488 2.58 10.71 -0.48
C ALA A 488 2.49 9.63 -1.59
N PRO A 489 3.38 9.68 -2.59
CA PRO A 489 3.37 8.70 -3.68
C PRO A 489 3.96 7.37 -3.23
N ALA A 490 3.66 6.33 -3.99
CA ALA A 490 4.36 5.05 -3.99
C ALA A 490 4.62 4.61 -5.45
N ILE A 491 5.57 3.70 -5.68
CA ILE A 491 5.95 3.24 -7.02
C ILE A 491 5.83 1.72 -7.08
N ASP A 492 5.21 1.19 -8.14
CA ASP A 492 5.19 -0.25 -8.43
C ASP A 492 6.36 -0.71 -9.31
N ALA A 493 6.41 -1.99 -9.69
CA ALA A 493 7.52 -2.56 -10.46
C ALA A 493 7.59 -2.06 -11.91
N ALA A 494 6.52 -1.45 -12.41
CA ALA A 494 6.43 -0.84 -13.73
C ALA A 494 6.83 0.65 -13.72
N GLY A 495 7.06 1.25 -12.55
CA GLY A 495 7.31 2.68 -12.42
C GLY A 495 6.04 3.53 -12.46
N ASN A 496 4.85 2.93 -12.28
CA ASN A 496 3.61 3.68 -12.11
C ASN A 496 3.55 4.28 -10.71
N ILE A 497 2.87 5.41 -10.58
CA ILE A 497 2.76 6.12 -9.31
C ILE A 497 1.40 5.88 -8.67
N TRP A 498 1.38 5.42 -7.43
CA TRP A 498 0.18 5.16 -6.66
C TRP A 498 0.01 6.23 -5.58
N PHE A 499 -1.20 6.76 -5.43
CA PHE A 499 -1.52 7.76 -4.41
C PHE A 499 -3.03 7.78 -4.12
N VAL A 500 -3.40 8.36 -2.97
CA VAL A 500 -4.78 8.74 -2.69
C VAL A 500 -4.95 10.21 -3.02
N GLY A 501 -5.97 10.55 -3.79
CA GLY A 501 -6.26 11.92 -4.22
C GLY A 501 -7.71 12.31 -3.98
N ALA A 502 -7.95 13.57 -3.64
CA ALA A 502 -9.27 14.18 -3.68
C ALA A 502 -9.69 14.35 -5.15
N ALA A 503 -10.88 13.89 -5.51
CA ALA A 503 -11.37 13.90 -6.88
C ALA A 503 -12.85 14.31 -6.98
N GLU A 504 -13.16 15.02 -8.06
CA GLU A 504 -14.51 15.16 -8.60
C GLU A 504 -14.72 14.04 -9.63
N GLN A 505 -15.75 13.24 -9.45
CA GLN A 505 -16.09 12.14 -10.34
C GLN A 505 -17.37 12.46 -11.10
N PHE A 506 -17.33 12.33 -12.42
CA PHE A 506 -18.45 12.63 -13.31
C PHE A 506 -19.29 11.37 -13.48
N LYS A 507 -20.32 11.25 -12.63
CA LYS A 507 -21.20 10.08 -12.57
C LYS A 507 -22.55 10.40 -13.21
N THR A 508 -23.30 9.35 -13.47
CA THR A 508 -24.67 9.43 -13.98
C THR A 508 -25.57 8.67 -13.01
N ASP A 509 -26.70 9.28 -12.62
CA ASP A 509 -27.66 8.61 -11.74
C ASP A 509 -28.44 7.50 -12.49
N ALA A 510 -29.28 6.76 -11.77
CA ALA A 510 -30.10 5.68 -12.36
C ALA A 510 -31.12 6.18 -13.40
N GLN A 511 -31.31 7.50 -13.56
CA GLN A 511 -32.18 8.12 -14.54
C GLN A 511 -31.41 8.72 -15.74
N GLY A 512 -30.08 8.60 -15.77
CA GLY A 512 -29.27 9.16 -16.85
C GLY A 512 -28.85 10.62 -16.62
N ASN A 513 -29.12 11.22 -15.46
CA ASN A 513 -28.71 12.60 -15.19
C ASN A 513 -27.27 12.66 -14.69
N PRO A 514 -26.43 13.54 -15.26
CA PRO A 514 -25.07 13.70 -14.78
C PRO A 514 -25.05 14.39 -13.41
N PHE A 515 -24.15 13.94 -12.53
CA PHE A 515 -23.83 14.59 -11.26
C PHE A 515 -22.34 14.47 -10.95
N ILE A 516 -21.86 15.34 -10.05
CA ILE A 516 -20.49 15.29 -9.55
C ILE A 516 -20.50 14.61 -8.18
N ASP A 517 -19.71 13.56 -8.04
CA ASP A 517 -19.44 12.87 -6.79
C ASP A 517 -18.05 13.27 -6.28
N ASN A 518 -17.95 13.76 -5.05
CA ASN A 518 -16.68 14.25 -4.51
C ASN A 518 -16.16 13.25 -3.49
N ASP A 519 -15.02 12.62 -3.79
CA ASP A 519 -14.47 11.55 -2.98
C ASP A 519 -12.95 11.66 -2.85
N SER A 520 -12.41 10.99 -1.82
CA SER A 520 -10.99 10.61 -1.77
C SER A 520 -10.86 9.21 -2.38
N ILE A 521 -10.10 9.07 -3.45
CA ILE A 521 -10.02 7.82 -4.23
C ILE A 521 -8.59 7.29 -4.32
N LEU A 522 -8.43 5.97 -4.51
CA LEU A 522 -7.15 5.35 -4.86
C LEU A 522 -6.90 5.51 -6.36
N ILE A 523 -5.75 6.07 -6.71
CA ILE A 523 -5.37 6.39 -8.09
C ILE A 523 -4.03 5.71 -8.43
N ARG A 524 -3.96 5.18 -9.65
CA ARG A 524 -2.71 4.80 -10.31
C ARG A 524 -2.44 5.77 -11.46
N ALA A 525 -1.34 6.49 -11.40
CA ALA A 525 -0.80 7.25 -12.52
C ALA A 525 0.08 6.31 -13.35
N VAL A 526 -0.42 5.91 -14.52
CA VAL A 526 0.25 4.96 -15.41
C VAL A 526 1.16 5.71 -16.38
N TRP A 527 2.42 5.30 -16.46
CA TRP A 527 3.40 5.90 -17.37
C TRP A 527 3.06 5.58 -18.82
N ASP A 528 2.91 6.57 -19.69
CA ASP A 528 2.77 6.37 -21.13
C ASP A 528 4.10 6.67 -21.86
N PRO A 529 4.77 5.64 -22.43
CA PRO A 529 6.02 5.83 -23.15
C PRO A 529 5.86 6.64 -24.45
N ALA A 530 4.65 6.73 -25.03
CA ALA A 530 4.43 7.47 -26.27
C ALA A 530 4.46 8.99 -26.04
N THR A 531 3.89 9.45 -24.94
CA THR A 531 3.87 10.88 -24.56
C THR A 531 5.00 11.27 -23.62
N GLY A 532 5.61 10.30 -22.94
CA GLY A 532 6.58 10.56 -21.87
C GLY A 532 5.92 11.16 -20.63
N GLY A 533 4.64 10.86 -20.39
CA GLY A 533 3.84 11.39 -19.29
C GLY A 533 3.07 10.33 -18.52
N TYR A 534 2.14 10.78 -17.68
CA TYR A 534 1.30 9.89 -16.89
C TYR A 534 -0.18 10.19 -17.13
N GLU A 535 -1.01 9.17 -17.15
CA GLU A 535 -2.47 9.28 -17.15
C GLU A 535 -3.06 8.65 -15.89
N LEU A 536 -4.20 9.16 -15.42
CA LEU A 536 -4.80 8.70 -14.17
C LEU A 536 -5.88 7.65 -14.40
N GLU A 537 -5.71 6.53 -13.72
CA GLU A 537 -6.66 5.45 -13.57
C GLU A 537 -7.23 5.45 -12.15
N ARG A 538 -8.56 5.38 -12.03
CA ARG A 538 -9.24 5.18 -10.75
C ARG A 538 -9.27 3.69 -10.43
N ILE A 539 -8.70 3.32 -9.29
CA ILE A 539 -8.65 1.94 -8.81
C ILE A 539 -9.82 1.65 -7.88
N LEU A 540 -10.07 2.54 -6.90
CA LEU A 540 -11.07 2.32 -5.86
C LEU A 540 -11.64 3.65 -5.36
N GLU A 541 -12.92 3.64 -4.96
CA GLU A 541 -13.63 4.80 -4.42
C GLU A 541 -14.50 4.42 -3.19
N PRO A 542 -14.71 5.34 -2.24
CA PRO A 542 -15.80 5.24 -1.26
C PRO A 542 -17.16 5.01 -1.93
N GLY A 543 -18.04 4.29 -1.25
CA GLY A 543 -19.29 3.79 -1.82
C GLY A 543 -19.14 2.46 -2.56
N PHE A 544 -17.91 1.97 -2.75
CA PHE A 544 -17.65 0.62 -3.21
C PHE A 544 -18.20 -0.41 -2.22
N THR A 545 -19.13 -1.23 -2.69
CA THR A 545 -19.81 -2.27 -1.90
C THR A 545 -19.54 -3.64 -2.49
N ARG A 546 -19.11 -4.61 -1.68
CA ARG A 546 -18.84 -5.98 -2.14
C ARG A 546 -19.27 -7.08 -1.19
N THR A 547 -19.66 -8.16 -1.88
CA THR A 547 -19.76 -9.57 -1.49
C THR A 547 -18.52 -10.21 -0.88
N GLY A 548 -18.26 -10.24 0.44
CA GLY A 548 -17.12 -11.03 0.94
C GLY A 548 -17.27 -12.52 0.56
N LEU A 549 -16.34 -13.09 -0.23
CA LEU A 549 -16.52 -14.43 -0.85
C LEU A 549 -16.67 -15.55 0.19
N ASN A 550 -15.90 -15.50 1.27
CA ASN A 550 -15.98 -16.48 2.36
C ASN A 550 -17.17 -16.22 3.30
N SER A 551 -17.38 -14.95 3.67
CA SER A 551 -18.37 -14.61 4.69
C SER A 551 -19.80 -14.50 4.16
N GLY A 552 -19.98 -14.31 2.86
CA GLY A 552 -21.25 -13.94 2.23
C GLY A 552 -21.79 -12.57 2.67
N VAL A 553 -21.00 -11.77 3.41
CA VAL A 553 -21.46 -10.49 3.93
C VAL A 553 -20.88 -9.31 3.20
N GLU A 554 -21.81 -8.39 2.93
CA GLU A 554 -21.55 -7.14 2.28
C GLU A 554 -20.76 -6.19 3.20
N TYR A 555 -19.66 -5.66 2.66
CA TYR A 555 -18.95 -4.52 3.22
C TYR A 555 -18.93 -3.37 2.24
N THR A 556 -18.97 -2.15 2.76
CA THR A 556 -18.88 -0.91 1.99
C THR A 556 -17.69 -0.09 2.45
N LEU A 557 -16.83 0.32 1.52
CA LEU A 557 -15.80 1.32 1.76
C LEU A 557 -16.47 2.67 2.02
N THR A 558 -16.32 3.21 3.23
CA THR A 558 -16.99 4.47 3.62
C THR A 558 -16.05 5.64 3.76
N PHE A 559 -14.76 5.38 3.96
CA PHE A 559 -13.77 6.43 4.12
C PHE A 559 -12.38 5.97 3.69
N LEU A 560 -11.69 6.85 2.98
CA LEU A 560 -10.29 6.76 2.61
C LEU A 560 -9.64 8.11 2.95
N GLY A 561 -8.78 8.13 3.97
CA GLY A 561 -8.19 9.35 4.51
C GLY A 561 -7.02 9.87 3.68
N ILE A 562 -6.87 11.20 3.61
CA ILE A 562 -5.70 11.89 3.02
C ILE A 562 -5.06 12.79 4.07
N ALA A 563 -5.88 13.64 4.69
CA ALA A 563 -5.48 14.61 5.68
C ALA A 563 -6.26 14.44 6.97
N ASP A 564 -5.63 14.84 8.06
CA ASP A 564 -6.27 15.02 9.35
C ASP A 564 -6.59 16.50 9.58
N SER A 565 -6.84 16.90 10.83
CA SER A 565 -7.29 18.25 11.18
C SER A 565 -6.35 19.39 10.77
N ASN A 566 -5.05 19.13 10.55
CA ASN A 566 -4.07 20.17 10.32
C ASN A 566 -2.88 19.76 9.44
N SER A 567 -2.86 18.54 8.89
CA SER A 567 -1.76 18.02 8.09
C SER A 567 -2.15 16.77 7.32
N ILE A 568 -1.19 16.14 6.62
CA ILE A 568 -1.38 14.80 6.05
C ILE A 568 -1.68 13.79 7.18
N ASP A 569 -2.64 12.91 6.94
CA ASP A 569 -2.99 11.83 7.86
C ASP A 569 -1.86 10.79 7.84
N SER A 570 -1.27 10.45 8.98
CA SER A 570 -0.18 9.45 9.02
C SER A 570 -0.62 8.04 8.62
N SER A 571 -1.93 7.79 8.54
CA SER A 571 -2.52 6.52 8.07
C SER A 571 -2.86 6.52 6.58
N THR A 572 -2.71 7.63 5.85
CA THR A 572 -2.91 7.66 4.39
C THR A 572 -1.86 6.81 3.67
N LEU A 573 -1.94 6.76 2.34
CA LEU A 573 -0.94 6.06 1.53
C LEU A 573 0.39 6.83 1.52
N PHE A 574 1.47 6.10 1.82
CA PHE A 574 2.85 6.53 1.63
C PHE A 574 3.62 5.50 0.81
N SER A 575 4.90 5.77 0.50
CA SER A 575 5.68 4.91 -0.41
C SER A 575 5.79 3.46 0.05
N ASN A 576 5.75 3.24 1.36
CA ASN A 576 5.80 1.91 1.96
C ASN A 576 4.45 1.17 1.93
N GLY A 577 3.37 1.78 1.41
CA GLY A 577 2.05 1.17 1.27
C GLY A 577 1.84 0.40 -0.04
N VAL A 578 2.83 0.39 -0.93
CA VAL A 578 2.83 -0.42 -2.17
C VAL A 578 4.04 -1.36 -2.17
N ASN A 579 3.82 -2.61 -2.56
CA ASN A 579 4.90 -3.56 -2.80
C ASN A 579 5.49 -3.33 -4.20
N GLN A 580 6.76 -2.93 -4.26
CA GLN A 580 7.43 -2.56 -5.51
C GLN A 580 7.94 -3.76 -6.33
N SER A 581 7.85 -4.97 -5.80
CA SER A 581 8.03 -6.17 -6.62
C SER A 581 6.77 -6.41 -7.44
N ALA A 582 6.93 -6.86 -8.68
CA ALA A 582 5.82 -7.39 -9.46
C ALA A 582 5.24 -8.64 -8.76
N TRP A 583 3.97 -8.93 -9.02
CA TRP A 583 3.26 -10.06 -8.43
C TRP A 583 4.06 -11.35 -8.58
N ASN A 584 4.21 -12.11 -7.49
CA ASN A 584 5.00 -13.36 -7.50
C ASN A 584 6.47 -13.22 -7.98
N ASN A 585 7.05 -12.01 -7.92
CA ASN A 585 8.37 -11.70 -8.49
C ASN A 585 8.52 -12.05 -9.99
N VAL A 586 7.41 -12.03 -10.76
CA VAL A 586 7.49 -12.10 -12.22
C VAL A 586 8.30 -10.92 -12.77
N ASN A 587 8.84 -11.06 -13.99
CA ASN A 587 9.53 -9.94 -14.61
C ASN A 587 8.49 -8.93 -15.12
N PRO A 588 8.49 -7.67 -14.65
CA PRO A 588 7.47 -6.69 -15.05
C PRO A 588 7.48 -6.41 -16.56
N THR A 589 8.61 -6.57 -17.26
CA THR A 589 8.67 -6.36 -18.73
C THR A 589 7.90 -7.39 -19.54
N ASP A 590 7.48 -8.49 -18.92
CA ASP A 590 6.69 -9.53 -19.60
C ASP A 590 5.21 -9.13 -19.72
N TYR A 591 4.84 -7.97 -19.16
CA TYR A 591 3.49 -7.43 -19.16
C TYR A 591 3.46 -5.99 -19.68
N THR A 592 2.27 -5.50 -20.03
CA THR A 592 2.09 -4.06 -20.23
C THR A 592 2.24 -3.33 -18.89
N ASN A 593 2.65 -2.07 -18.95
CA ASN A 593 2.73 -1.17 -17.80
C ASN A 593 1.41 -1.02 -17.02
N GLN A 594 0.27 -1.38 -17.63
CA GLN A 594 -1.07 -1.31 -17.04
C GLN A 594 -1.49 -2.59 -16.33
N ASP A 595 -0.80 -3.70 -16.57
CA ASP A 595 -1.21 -5.01 -16.06
C ASP A 595 -1.25 -5.02 -14.52
N PRO A 596 -2.32 -5.55 -13.88
CA PRO A 596 -2.38 -5.69 -12.43
C PRO A 596 -1.20 -6.44 -11.79
N ARG A 597 -0.50 -7.29 -12.56
CA ARG A 597 0.66 -8.04 -12.09
C ARG A 597 1.92 -7.19 -11.94
N THR A 598 1.95 -5.96 -12.44
CA THR A 598 3.10 -5.05 -12.23
C THR A 598 3.20 -4.53 -10.80
N VAL A 599 2.17 -4.74 -9.97
CA VAL A 599 2.17 -4.36 -8.55
C VAL A 599 2.06 -5.59 -7.66
N GLY A 600 2.89 -5.66 -6.62
CA GLY A 600 2.82 -6.76 -5.64
C GLY A 600 1.64 -6.63 -4.68
N GLY A 601 1.00 -5.47 -4.69
CA GLY A 601 -0.18 -5.16 -3.90
C GLY A 601 -0.04 -3.84 -3.16
N VAL A 602 -1.19 -3.32 -2.78
CA VAL A 602 -1.35 -2.05 -2.10
C VAL A 602 -2.11 -2.30 -0.80
N VAL A 603 -1.66 -1.67 0.29
CA VAL A 603 -2.39 -1.68 1.56
C VAL A 603 -2.83 -0.27 1.94
N LEU A 604 -4.10 -0.15 2.33
CA LEU A 604 -4.72 1.13 2.70
C LEU A 604 -5.36 1.02 4.07
N ALA A 605 -5.13 2.00 4.94
CA ALA A 605 -5.99 2.17 6.11
C ALA A 605 -7.33 2.74 5.66
N VAL A 606 -8.42 2.00 5.90
CA VAL A 606 -9.75 2.38 5.47
C VAL A 606 -10.78 2.19 6.57
N GLN A 607 -11.93 2.86 6.40
CA GLN A 607 -13.13 2.56 7.17
C GLN A 607 -14.13 1.77 6.34
N LEU A 608 -14.53 0.60 6.84
CA LEU A 608 -15.58 -0.22 6.25
C LEU A 608 -16.84 -0.21 7.11
N THR A 609 -18.00 -0.16 6.48
CA THR A 609 -19.29 -0.49 7.11
C THR A 609 -19.72 -1.88 6.68
N TYR A 610 -20.10 -2.72 7.63
CA TYR A 610 -20.77 -4.00 7.36
C TYR A 610 -22.26 -3.87 7.66
N LEU A 611 -23.11 -4.48 6.83
CA LEU A 611 -24.56 -4.60 7.03
C LEU A 611 -25.25 -3.30 7.52
N SER A 612 -24.78 -2.15 7.02
CA SER A 612 -25.26 -0.78 7.26
C SER A 612 -25.12 -0.15 8.66
N ALA A 613 -24.49 -0.78 9.66
CA ALA A 613 -24.64 -0.31 11.05
C ALA A 613 -23.35 0.11 11.80
N VAL A 614 -22.19 -0.49 11.51
CA VAL A 614 -20.98 -0.29 12.32
C VAL A 614 -19.76 -0.07 11.44
N ASN A 615 -19.00 0.98 11.76
CA ASN A 615 -17.77 1.37 11.09
C ASN A 615 -16.55 0.71 11.75
N TYR A 616 -15.73 0.03 10.95
CA TYR A 616 -14.50 -0.62 11.38
C TYR A 616 -13.31 -0.06 10.63
N GLN A 617 -12.19 0.07 11.33
CA GLN A 617 -10.89 0.38 10.76
C GLN A 617 -10.14 -0.91 10.39
N CYS A 618 -9.63 -0.99 9.17
CA CYS A 618 -8.84 -2.12 8.71
C CYS A 618 -7.77 -1.70 7.70
N LEU A 619 -6.80 -2.58 7.49
CA LEU A 619 -6.04 -2.59 6.26
C LEU A 619 -6.85 -3.28 5.17
N LEU A 620 -7.15 -2.55 4.10
CA LEU A 620 -7.63 -3.10 2.85
C LEU A 620 -6.44 -3.47 1.98
N TYR A 621 -6.48 -4.66 1.39
CA TYR A 621 -5.52 -5.09 0.38
C TYR A 621 -6.14 -4.94 -1.01
N VAL A 622 -5.35 -4.41 -1.95
CA VAL A 622 -5.66 -4.35 -3.38
C VAL A 622 -4.50 -5.01 -4.12
N GLY A 623 -4.75 -6.08 -4.88
CA GLY A 623 -3.68 -6.83 -5.53
C GLY A 623 -4.16 -7.64 -6.73
N ASN A 624 -3.25 -8.39 -7.32
CA ASN A 624 -3.56 -9.23 -8.48
C ASN A 624 -4.37 -10.47 -8.07
N ILE A 625 -5.32 -10.87 -8.91
CA ILE A 625 -6.11 -12.11 -8.77
C ILE A 625 -6.01 -13.02 -9.99
N THR A 626 -5.19 -12.65 -10.96
CA THR A 626 -4.91 -13.45 -12.14
C THR A 626 -3.73 -14.38 -11.86
N PRO A 627 -3.85 -15.72 -12.02
CA PRO A 627 -2.78 -16.67 -11.73
C PRO A 627 -1.43 -16.27 -12.34
N ALA A 628 -0.33 -16.58 -11.64
CA ALA A 628 1.02 -16.29 -12.14
C ALA A 628 1.31 -17.10 -13.42
N ASP A 629 0.79 -18.34 -13.51
CA ASP A 629 0.93 -19.18 -14.70
C ASP A 629 -0.01 -18.76 -15.84
N ALA A 630 -0.87 -17.76 -15.61
CA ALA A 630 -1.44 -16.97 -16.71
C ALA A 630 -0.38 -16.07 -17.38
N THR A 631 0.92 -16.28 -17.10
CA THR A 631 2.05 -15.85 -17.93
C THR A 631 1.85 -16.35 -19.36
N GLY A 632 1.15 -15.55 -20.16
CA GLY A 632 1.31 -15.46 -21.60
C GLY A 632 0.76 -16.62 -22.43
N CYS A 633 0.29 -17.71 -21.82
CA CYS A 633 -0.37 -18.76 -22.58
C CYS A 633 -1.86 -18.48 -22.67
N GLN A 634 -2.22 -17.40 -23.38
CA GLN A 634 -3.62 -17.02 -23.60
C GLN A 634 -4.42 -18.15 -24.29
N ALA A 635 -3.72 -19.14 -24.86
CA ALA A 635 -4.29 -20.34 -25.45
C ALA A 635 -4.52 -21.50 -24.47
N ASP A 636 -3.96 -21.47 -23.25
CA ASP A 636 -4.18 -22.47 -22.20
C ASP A 636 -5.41 -22.06 -21.38
N LEU A 637 -6.50 -22.75 -21.64
CA LEU A 637 -7.83 -22.44 -21.14
C LEU A 637 -8.45 -23.59 -20.36
N SER A 638 -7.98 -24.83 -20.53
CA SER A 638 -8.64 -26.02 -20.00
C SER A 638 -7.73 -27.26 -19.95
N GLY A 639 -7.62 -27.88 -18.78
CA GLY A 639 -6.94 -29.17 -18.60
C GLY A 639 -7.77 -30.39 -18.98
N SER A 640 -8.99 -30.20 -19.51
CA SER A 640 -9.82 -31.29 -20.03
C SER A 640 -10.71 -30.85 -21.19
N SER A 641 -11.01 -31.78 -22.10
CA SER A 641 -11.99 -31.58 -23.18
C SER A 641 -13.39 -32.09 -22.83
N ASP A 642 -13.57 -32.71 -21.66
CA ASP A 642 -14.88 -33.21 -21.20
C ASP A 642 -15.56 -32.18 -20.28
N PRO A 643 -16.69 -31.58 -20.67
CA PRO A 643 -17.42 -30.61 -19.84
C PRO A 643 -17.88 -31.11 -18.46
N ASN A 644 -17.79 -32.42 -18.19
CA ASN A 644 -18.12 -33.00 -16.89
C ASN A 644 -16.88 -33.22 -16.00
N ASP A 645 -15.68 -32.97 -16.53
CA ASP A 645 -14.44 -33.04 -15.78
C ASP A 645 -14.23 -31.76 -14.96
N PRO A 646 -13.87 -31.84 -13.67
CA PRO A 646 -13.52 -30.67 -12.88
C PRO A 646 -12.39 -29.80 -13.46
N ALA A 647 -11.55 -30.35 -14.35
CA ALA A 647 -10.51 -29.60 -15.04
C ALA A 647 -11.01 -28.84 -16.29
N TYR A 648 -12.28 -28.98 -16.69
CA TYR A 648 -12.83 -28.27 -17.85
C TYR A 648 -12.99 -26.77 -17.55
N GLY A 649 -12.35 -25.93 -18.37
CA GLY A 649 -12.27 -24.48 -18.21
C GLY A 649 -11.27 -24.04 -17.13
N VAL A 650 -10.37 -24.93 -16.71
CA VAL A 650 -9.29 -24.64 -15.78
C VAL A 650 -7.95 -24.84 -16.50
N PRO A 651 -7.18 -23.78 -16.80
CA PRO A 651 -5.86 -23.89 -17.42
C PRO A 651 -4.94 -24.86 -16.65
N ASP A 652 -4.13 -25.65 -17.37
CA ASP A 652 -3.27 -26.69 -16.76
C ASP A 652 -1.77 -26.52 -17.05
N GLY A 653 -1.41 -25.45 -17.75
CA GLY A 653 -0.05 -25.13 -18.18
C GLY A 653 0.34 -25.74 -19.52
N VAL A 654 -0.55 -26.45 -20.21
CA VAL A 654 -0.28 -27.13 -21.48
C VAL A 654 -1.32 -26.77 -22.52
N VAL A 655 -0.89 -26.11 -23.61
CA VAL A 655 -1.77 -25.93 -24.78
C VAL A 655 -1.88 -27.23 -25.55
N ASP A 656 -3.05 -27.85 -25.48
CA ASP A 656 -3.38 -29.06 -26.21
C ASP A 656 -4.84 -29.07 -26.74
N ALA A 657 -5.33 -30.24 -27.13
CA ALA A 657 -6.67 -30.34 -27.71
C ALA A 657 -7.79 -29.89 -26.73
N ALA A 658 -7.58 -30.01 -25.42
CA ALA A 658 -8.51 -29.59 -24.39
C ALA A 658 -8.84 -28.09 -24.50
N ASP A 659 -7.82 -27.25 -24.64
CA ASP A 659 -8.01 -25.80 -24.76
C ASP A 659 -8.72 -25.42 -26.05
N PHE A 660 -8.36 -26.08 -27.16
CA PHE A 660 -9.00 -25.82 -28.44
C PHE A 660 -10.50 -26.13 -28.39
N PHE A 661 -10.88 -27.28 -27.81
CA PHE A 661 -12.29 -27.65 -27.69
C PHE A 661 -13.04 -26.75 -26.71
N TYR A 662 -12.42 -26.40 -25.58
CA TYR A 662 -13.01 -25.44 -24.65
C TYR A 662 -13.23 -24.07 -25.31
N TYR A 663 -12.22 -23.51 -25.99
CA TYR A 663 -12.34 -22.25 -26.72
C TYR A 663 -13.48 -22.31 -27.75
N LEU A 664 -13.54 -23.38 -28.55
CA LEU A 664 -14.58 -23.55 -29.56
C LEU A 664 -15.98 -23.57 -28.93
N ASP A 665 -16.14 -24.24 -27.80
CA ASP A 665 -17.40 -24.26 -27.05
C ASP A 665 -17.77 -22.85 -26.54
N GLN A 666 -16.80 -22.10 -25.99
CA GLN A 666 -17.02 -20.72 -25.53
C GLN A 666 -17.32 -19.75 -26.67
N PHE A 667 -16.63 -19.88 -27.80
CA PHE A 667 -16.81 -19.10 -29.01
C PHE A 667 -18.22 -19.31 -29.59
N VAL A 668 -18.67 -20.56 -29.72
CA VAL A 668 -20.02 -20.89 -30.21
C VAL A 668 -21.11 -20.48 -29.21
N ALA A 669 -20.82 -20.52 -27.91
CA ALA A 669 -21.72 -20.03 -26.87
C ALA A 669 -21.85 -18.50 -26.82
N GLY A 670 -20.97 -17.77 -27.53
CA GLY A 670 -20.94 -16.31 -27.49
C GLY A 670 -20.43 -15.77 -26.15
N ASN A 671 -19.54 -16.50 -25.46
CA ASN A 671 -18.98 -16.07 -24.19
C ASN A 671 -17.89 -15.02 -24.39
N ILE A 672 -18.27 -13.74 -24.40
CA ILE A 672 -17.37 -12.60 -24.64
C ILE A 672 -16.22 -12.58 -23.63
N ALA A 673 -16.43 -13.02 -22.40
CA ALA A 673 -15.37 -13.01 -21.39
C ALA A 673 -14.19 -13.95 -21.68
N VAL A 674 -14.38 -14.95 -22.55
CA VAL A 674 -13.35 -15.93 -22.92
C VAL A 674 -12.96 -15.84 -24.39
N ALA A 675 -13.95 -15.64 -25.26
CA ALA A 675 -13.75 -15.78 -26.70
C ALA A 675 -13.39 -14.47 -27.43
N ASP A 676 -13.59 -13.30 -26.81
CA ASP A 676 -13.16 -12.00 -27.35
C ASP A 676 -11.71 -11.76 -26.94
N LEU A 677 -10.81 -11.95 -27.91
CA LEU A 677 -9.35 -11.90 -27.73
C LEU A 677 -8.72 -10.78 -28.54
N THR A 678 -9.36 -10.30 -29.61
CA THR A 678 -8.79 -9.24 -30.46
C THR A 678 -9.83 -8.48 -31.30
N GLY A 679 -9.60 -7.19 -31.51
CA GLY A 679 -10.35 -6.37 -32.47
C GLY A 679 -9.85 -6.41 -33.92
N SER A 680 -8.81 -7.19 -34.24
CA SER A 680 -8.32 -7.30 -35.62
C SER A 680 -7.63 -8.63 -35.90
N SER A 681 -7.82 -9.16 -37.11
CA SER A 681 -7.13 -10.36 -37.58
C SER A 681 -5.77 -10.08 -38.25
N ASP A 682 -5.36 -8.80 -38.36
CA ASP A 682 -4.07 -8.42 -38.95
C ASP A 682 -3.03 -8.18 -37.84
N PRO A 683 -1.96 -8.99 -37.75
CA PRO A 683 -0.89 -8.82 -36.75
C PRO A 683 -0.19 -7.46 -36.75
N ASN A 684 -0.37 -6.64 -37.79
CA ASN A 684 0.19 -5.29 -37.88
C ASN A 684 -0.79 -4.19 -37.43
N ASP A 685 -2.02 -4.56 -37.08
CA ASP A 685 -3.03 -3.64 -36.58
C ASP A 685 -2.81 -3.40 -35.07
N PRO A 686 -2.86 -2.15 -34.58
CA PRO A 686 -2.81 -1.85 -33.15
C PRO A 686 -3.88 -2.54 -32.30
N ALA A 687 -5.00 -2.98 -32.89
CA ALA A 687 -6.04 -3.73 -32.20
C ALA A 687 -5.76 -5.25 -32.11
N TYR A 688 -4.67 -5.74 -32.70
CA TYR A 688 -4.28 -7.15 -32.65
C TYR A 688 -3.91 -7.58 -31.22
N GLY A 689 -4.58 -8.62 -30.70
CA GLY A 689 -4.46 -9.10 -29.32
C GLY A 689 -5.15 -8.23 -28.26
N ILE A 690 -5.99 -7.27 -28.67
CA ILE A 690 -6.77 -6.42 -27.76
C ILE A 690 -8.27 -6.68 -27.97
N PRO A 691 -9.00 -7.25 -27.00
CA PRO A 691 -10.45 -7.49 -27.09
C PRO A 691 -11.25 -6.22 -27.43
N ASP A 692 -12.28 -6.31 -28.26
CA ASP A 692 -13.06 -5.15 -28.74
C ASP A 692 -14.55 -5.17 -28.36
N GLY A 693 -14.99 -6.19 -27.62
CA GLY A 693 -16.36 -6.40 -27.19
C GLY A 693 -17.22 -7.19 -28.18
N VAL A 694 -16.66 -7.68 -29.29
CA VAL A 694 -17.37 -8.43 -30.33
C VAL A 694 -16.65 -9.74 -30.63
N ILE A 695 -17.31 -10.87 -30.39
CA ILE A 695 -16.80 -12.16 -30.87
C ILE A 695 -17.04 -12.28 -32.37
N ASP A 696 -15.97 -12.29 -33.15
CA ASP A 696 -16.03 -12.51 -34.59
C ASP A 696 -14.89 -13.41 -35.12
N ALA A 697 -14.63 -13.37 -36.43
CA ALA A 697 -13.62 -14.22 -37.03
C ALA A 697 -12.19 -13.84 -36.61
N ALA A 698 -11.95 -12.57 -36.24
CA ALA A 698 -10.66 -12.08 -35.80
C ALA A 698 -10.21 -12.82 -34.53
N ASP A 699 -11.10 -12.97 -33.55
CA ASP A 699 -10.80 -13.70 -32.32
C ASP A 699 -10.42 -15.15 -32.58
N PHE A 700 -11.19 -15.82 -33.45
CA PHE A 700 -10.95 -17.22 -33.77
C PHE A 700 -9.58 -17.41 -34.43
N PHE A 701 -9.20 -16.52 -35.35
CA PHE A 701 -7.89 -16.59 -36.00
C PHE A 701 -6.75 -16.22 -35.05
N TYR A 702 -6.94 -15.21 -34.21
CA TYR A 702 -5.98 -14.86 -33.18
C TYR A 702 -5.76 -16.02 -32.20
N PHE A 703 -6.84 -16.66 -31.73
CA PHE A 703 -6.77 -17.86 -30.90
C PHE A 703 -5.94 -18.96 -31.57
N LEU A 704 -6.17 -19.23 -32.86
CA LEU A 704 -5.37 -20.23 -33.59
C LEU A 704 -3.89 -19.86 -33.64
N ASP A 705 -3.57 -18.58 -33.81
CA ASP A 705 -2.18 -18.12 -33.84
C ASP A 705 -1.48 -18.32 -32.49
N ILE A 706 -2.14 -17.96 -31.38
CA ILE A 706 -1.59 -18.19 -30.03
C ILE A 706 -1.60 -19.67 -29.64
N PHE A 707 -2.56 -20.45 -30.12
CA PHE A 707 -2.65 -21.90 -29.90
C PHE A 707 -1.48 -22.64 -30.57
N VAL A 708 -1.18 -22.29 -31.82
CA VAL A 708 -0.07 -22.89 -32.57
C VAL A 708 1.29 -22.43 -32.02
N ALA A 709 1.37 -21.19 -31.50
CA ALA A 709 2.57 -20.71 -30.83
C ALA A 709 2.88 -21.51 -29.55
N GLY A 710 1.85 -22.05 -28.89
CA GLY A 710 1.96 -22.77 -27.62
C GLY A 710 2.29 -21.83 -26.46
N CYS A 711 2.61 -22.40 -25.29
CA CYS A 711 3.11 -21.62 -24.16
C CYS A 711 4.60 -21.28 -24.37
N PRO A 712 5.03 -20.03 -24.13
CA PRO A 712 6.43 -19.62 -24.18
C PRO A 712 7.36 -20.39 -23.22
#